data_AF-S5ACK1-F1
#
_entry.id   AF-S5ACK1-F1
#
_cell.length_a   1.000
_cell.length_b   1.000
_cell.length_c   1.000
_cell.angle_alpha   90.00
_cell.angle_beta   90.00
_cell.angle_gamma   90.00
#
_symmetry.space_group_name_H-M   'P 1'
#
loop_
_entity.id
_entity.type
_entity.pdbx_description
1 polymer ?
#
loop_
_entity_poly.entity_id
_entity_poly.type
_entity_poly.pdbx_seq_one_letter_code
_entity_poly.pdbx_strand_id
1 'polypeptide(L)'
;MQKTLSQSLFQTLFIGVVIASLLIIGAVWRSANTLVVKNIEHDIQLAEKVFDKVVSDRQTVIKSVSKVLSRSFDFRRAVGTGSIPSIEAAFTSYAGRLNTDIIALVSLDHQVVASHTELFKEGQNVQSSLALVAKGKDSGFFVVDNKLVQLNLIRVEIPTLRYYMLIGVEFDSVLLQELKELVDAEIIISQLDSNRILKTTLKEHEAKRVLASQRDPSWVDVTFKNQLTYVTRQVYLGSEETLPVNITLAVDTTSSFEAFTGVQLTIFAFSILAILIALGLSLLLARSVSQPVSTLVKAVNKVASGKYGATLKTPSKLKEITELANAVDSMQASIKSREKHIRYQAEHDVLTGLFNRNYVEGYFESELGSGHSVQVVAITVIGFRTINDLYGYSNGDNTLKALAERLQRWPGTSARLAGGEILYITHDALNDDQLETLKHILEQPVESNLIAIPVKVAMAVIDCPKDASSSEELFRKMNIVTDEAIHSDSWCVRYKADLEDKYTRRLSITTELKRALISQQNELSMVYQPKIDLQTMKVCSMEALIRWNNSVLGFVPPDEFITIAEQAGLIEQVTSWVMKQTISDLAYFREKGYGFTVAMNLSTQDIQNKVLLTKLVSLLTEEGLSPEALELEITESDLVADASLAIENLNELTARGFHFAIDDFGTGYSSLAYLKNLPVKTIKIDKSFILSLASDENDQQIVRTVLSLASVFNLKVVAEGVEDAASLDILKEWGCDIVQGYYISRPLSCADLESWLQNTPFGE
;
A
#
# COMPACT_ATOMS: atom_id res chain seq x y z
N MET A 1 -18.87 -16.02 1.61
CA MET A 1 -17.49 -16.41 2.00
C MET A 1 -16.74 -16.84 0.75
N GLN A 2 -15.73 -16.07 0.32
CA GLN A 2 -14.84 -16.51 -0.75
C GLN A 2 -14.03 -17.73 -0.25
N LYS A 3 -14.24 -18.90 -0.87
CA LYS A 3 -13.41 -20.09 -0.60
C LYS A 3 -12.00 -19.79 -1.09
N THR A 4 -10.99 -20.15 -0.30
CA THR A 4 -9.60 -19.98 -0.73
C THR A 4 -9.34 -20.85 -1.95
N LEU A 5 -8.47 -20.41 -2.87
CA LEU A 5 -8.05 -21.18 -4.05
C LEU A 5 -7.65 -22.62 -3.67
N SER A 6 -7.03 -22.77 -2.50
CA SER A 6 -6.66 -24.06 -1.93
C SER A 6 -7.84 -24.94 -1.53
N GLN A 7 -8.92 -24.40 -1.00
CA GLN A 7 -10.13 -25.18 -0.70
C GLN A 7 -10.81 -25.62 -1.99
N SER A 8 -10.83 -24.77 -3.01
CA SER A 8 -11.48 -25.09 -4.29
C SER A 8 -10.73 -26.17 -5.07
N LEU A 9 -9.42 -26.02 -5.26
CA LEU A 9 -8.62 -26.92 -6.09
C LEU A 9 -8.41 -28.30 -5.42
N PHE A 10 -8.34 -28.31 -4.09
CA PHE A 10 -8.32 -29.53 -3.29
C PHE A 10 -9.65 -30.26 -3.32
N GLN A 11 -10.77 -29.54 -3.14
CA GLN A 11 -12.10 -30.14 -3.17
C GLN A 11 -12.39 -30.74 -4.54
N THR A 12 -12.09 -30.04 -5.64
CA THR A 12 -12.36 -30.55 -6.98
C THR A 12 -11.54 -31.80 -7.30
N LEU A 13 -10.26 -31.84 -6.95
CA LEU A 13 -9.39 -32.98 -7.25
C LEU A 13 -9.74 -34.21 -6.39
N PHE A 14 -9.97 -34.02 -5.09
CA PHE A 14 -10.39 -35.11 -4.20
C PHE A 14 -11.78 -35.64 -4.57
N ILE A 15 -12.76 -34.76 -4.79
CA ILE A 15 -14.12 -35.16 -5.21
C ILE A 15 -14.07 -35.87 -6.56
N GLY A 16 -13.24 -35.41 -7.50
CA GLY A 16 -13.05 -36.06 -8.79
C GLY A 16 -12.57 -37.51 -8.67
N VAL A 17 -11.57 -37.78 -7.82
CA VAL A 17 -11.05 -39.13 -7.59
C VAL A 17 -12.09 -40.03 -6.92
N VAL A 18 -12.85 -39.49 -5.94
CA VAL A 18 -13.92 -40.25 -5.27
C VAL A 18 -15.04 -40.61 -6.24
N ILE A 19 -15.50 -39.66 -7.06
CA ILE A 19 -16.53 -39.90 -8.07
C ILE A 19 -16.06 -40.95 -9.08
N ALA A 20 -14.83 -40.82 -9.60
CA ALA A 20 -14.27 -41.78 -10.54
C ALA A 20 -14.18 -43.20 -9.93
N SER A 21 -13.75 -43.31 -8.67
CA SER A 21 -13.66 -44.60 -7.97
C SER A 21 -15.04 -45.24 -7.78
N LEU A 22 -16.06 -44.45 -7.40
CA LEU A 22 -17.44 -44.95 -7.25
C LEU A 22 -18.05 -45.40 -8.58
N LEU A 23 -17.79 -44.65 -9.66
CA LEU A 23 -18.24 -45.03 -11.01
C LEU A 23 -17.60 -46.35 -11.46
N ILE A 24 -16.31 -46.54 -11.21
CA ILE A 24 -15.59 -47.79 -11.53
C ILE A 24 -16.19 -48.97 -10.75
N ILE A 25 -16.38 -48.83 -9.43
CA ILE A 25 -16.99 -49.87 -8.60
C ILE A 25 -18.38 -50.26 -9.14
N GLY A 26 -19.24 -49.26 -9.41
CA GLY A 26 -20.59 -49.51 -9.92
C GLY A 26 -20.62 -50.17 -11.29
N ALA A 27 -19.73 -49.75 -12.21
CA ALA A 27 -19.63 -50.33 -13.55
C ALA A 27 -19.19 -51.79 -13.52
N VAL A 28 -18.14 -52.10 -12.74
CA VAL A 28 -17.63 -53.47 -12.60
C VAL A 28 -18.66 -54.36 -11.94
N TRP A 29 -19.32 -53.88 -10.88
CA TRP A 29 -20.37 -54.62 -10.19
C TRP A 29 -21.50 -55.03 -11.13
N ARG A 30 -22.01 -54.09 -11.92
CA ARG A 30 -23.08 -54.34 -12.89
C ARG A 30 -22.64 -55.37 -13.95
N SER A 31 -21.41 -55.24 -14.46
CA SER A 31 -20.86 -56.16 -15.45
C SER A 31 -20.73 -57.58 -14.91
N ALA A 32 -20.14 -57.73 -13.71
CA ALA A 32 -19.95 -59.01 -13.04
C ALA A 32 -21.28 -59.74 -12.79
N ASN A 33 -22.28 -59.05 -12.22
CA ASN A 33 -23.58 -59.66 -11.95
C ASN A 33 -24.28 -60.11 -13.24
N THR A 34 -24.17 -59.34 -14.31
CA THR A 34 -24.76 -59.70 -15.61
C THR A 34 -24.11 -60.95 -16.21
N LEU A 35 -22.80 -61.08 -16.04
CA LEU A 35 -22.05 -62.22 -16.55
C LEU A 35 -22.37 -63.52 -15.78
N VAL A 36 -22.46 -63.45 -14.44
CA VAL A 36 -22.82 -64.61 -13.60
C VAL A 36 -24.20 -65.15 -13.93
N VAL A 37 -25.21 -64.27 -14.01
CA VAL A 37 -26.58 -64.66 -14.36
C VAL A 37 -26.64 -65.32 -15.74
N LYS A 38 -25.90 -64.77 -16.71
CA LYS A 38 -25.85 -65.33 -18.07
C LYS A 38 -25.22 -66.72 -18.12
N ASN A 39 -24.18 -66.97 -17.31
CA ASN A 39 -23.55 -68.30 -17.24
C ASN A 39 -24.48 -69.32 -16.60
N ILE A 40 -25.14 -68.98 -15.49
CA ILE A 40 -26.08 -69.89 -14.82
C ILE A 40 -27.24 -70.26 -15.75
N GLU A 41 -27.78 -69.30 -16.51
CA GLU A 41 -28.82 -69.57 -17.52
C GLU A 41 -28.32 -70.50 -18.63
N HIS A 42 -27.05 -70.38 -19.03
CA HIS A 42 -26.45 -71.28 -20.01
C HIS A 42 -26.31 -72.71 -19.47
N ASP A 43 -25.83 -72.84 -18.23
CA ASP A 43 -25.60 -74.13 -17.58
C ASP A 43 -26.90 -74.91 -17.39
N ILE A 44 -27.98 -74.24 -16.95
CA ILE A 44 -29.27 -74.91 -16.76
C ILE A 44 -29.95 -75.31 -18.08
N GLN A 45 -29.77 -74.51 -19.15
CA GLN A 45 -30.22 -74.89 -20.49
C GLN A 45 -29.43 -76.07 -21.07
N LEU A 46 -28.13 -76.14 -20.76
CA LEU A 46 -27.29 -77.29 -21.13
C LEU A 46 -27.76 -78.54 -20.39
N ALA A 47 -28.01 -78.44 -19.08
CA ALA A 47 -28.54 -79.52 -18.26
C ALA A 47 -29.88 -80.05 -18.80
N GLU A 48 -30.83 -79.18 -19.14
CA GLU A 48 -32.11 -79.53 -19.76
C GLU A 48 -31.93 -80.35 -21.04
N LYS A 49 -31.06 -79.88 -21.95
CA LYS A 49 -30.79 -80.57 -23.23
C LYS A 49 -30.11 -81.92 -23.05
N VAL A 50 -29.15 -82.03 -22.13
CA VAL A 50 -28.46 -83.28 -21.84
C VAL A 50 -29.43 -84.28 -21.23
N PHE A 51 -30.28 -83.85 -20.29
CA PHE A 51 -31.29 -84.71 -19.67
C PHE A 51 -32.26 -85.30 -20.70
N ASP A 52 -32.87 -84.46 -21.54
CA ASP A 52 -33.80 -84.91 -22.58
C ASP A 52 -33.11 -85.88 -23.56
N LYS A 53 -31.87 -85.57 -23.97
CA LYS A 53 -31.09 -86.42 -24.87
C LYS A 53 -30.79 -87.79 -24.27
N VAL A 54 -30.33 -87.84 -23.01
CA VAL A 54 -29.99 -89.11 -22.33
C VAL A 54 -31.23 -89.98 -22.16
N VAL A 55 -32.36 -89.41 -21.74
CA VAL A 55 -33.61 -90.16 -21.57
C VAL A 55 -34.12 -90.69 -22.92
N SER A 56 -34.06 -89.88 -23.98
CA SER A 56 -34.46 -90.27 -25.34
C SER A 56 -33.57 -91.36 -25.94
N ASP A 57 -32.25 -91.30 -25.73
CA ASP A 57 -31.31 -92.32 -26.20
C ASP A 57 -31.54 -93.65 -25.47
N ARG A 58 -31.76 -93.62 -24.14
CA ARG A 58 -32.10 -94.82 -23.36
C ARG A 58 -33.41 -95.45 -23.84
N GLN A 59 -34.42 -94.65 -24.13
CA GLN A 59 -35.68 -95.12 -24.72
C GLN A 59 -35.45 -95.88 -26.04
N THR A 60 -34.58 -95.34 -26.90
CA THR A 60 -34.23 -95.97 -28.18
C THR A 60 -33.48 -97.28 -28.00
N VAL A 61 -32.55 -97.35 -27.04
CA VAL A 61 -31.81 -98.57 -26.69
C VAL A 61 -32.76 -99.65 -26.18
N ILE A 62 -33.61 -99.34 -25.20
CA ILE A 62 -34.56 -100.29 -24.62
C ILE A 62 -35.50 -100.84 -25.70
N LYS A 63 -36.03 -99.97 -26.57
CA LYS A 63 -36.90 -100.38 -27.69
C LYS A 63 -36.19 -101.35 -28.63
N SER A 64 -34.94 -101.07 -28.98
CA SER A 64 -34.15 -101.89 -29.92
C SER A 64 -33.83 -103.27 -29.34
N VAL A 65 -33.31 -103.31 -28.12
CA VAL A 65 -32.96 -104.59 -27.44
C VAL A 65 -34.21 -105.43 -27.22
N SER A 66 -35.29 -104.81 -26.76
CA SER A 66 -36.54 -105.52 -26.48
C SER A 66 -37.19 -106.10 -27.74
N LYS A 67 -37.09 -105.43 -28.90
CA LYS A 67 -37.60 -105.94 -30.18
C LYS A 67 -36.83 -107.19 -30.65
N VAL A 68 -35.51 -107.22 -30.46
CA VAL A 68 -34.66 -108.38 -30.79
C VAL A 68 -35.02 -109.55 -29.86
N LEU A 69 -35.08 -109.28 -28.56
CA LEU A 69 -35.38 -110.28 -27.55
C LEU A 69 -36.77 -110.92 -27.76
N SER A 70 -37.81 -110.14 -28.03
CA SER A 70 -39.17 -110.65 -28.32
C SER A 70 -39.27 -111.62 -29.51
N ARG A 71 -38.27 -111.63 -30.40
CA ARG A 71 -38.21 -112.50 -31.59
C ARG A 71 -37.37 -113.75 -31.40
N SER A 72 -36.69 -113.92 -30.26
CA SER A 72 -35.85 -115.08 -30.03
C SER A 72 -36.66 -116.38 -30.00
N PHE A 73 -36.04 -117.47 -30.44
CA PHE A 73 -36.66 -118.78 -30.49
C PHE A 73 -37.08 -119.27 -29.10
N ASP A 74 -36.23 -119.07 -28.09
CA ASP A 74 -36.49 -119.53 -26.72
C ASP A 74 -37.70 -118.83 -26.09
N PHE A 75 -37.83 -117.52 -26.30
CA PHE A 75 -38.96 -116.75 -25.79
C PHE A 75 -40.27 -117.15 -26.48
N ARG A 76 -40.26 -117.27 -27.81
CA ARG A 76 -41.45 -117.72 -28.56
C ARG A 76 -41.84 -119.15 -28.21
N ARG A 77 -40.87 -120.03 -27.92
CA ARG A 77 -41.14 -121.39 -27.43
C ARG A 77 -41.80 -121.33 -26.05
N ALA A 78 -41.24 -120.57 -25.12
CA ALA A 78 -41.80 -120.40 -23.77
C ALA A 78 -43.26 -119.90 -23.81
N VAL A 79 -43.52 -118.82 -24.54
CA VAL A 79 -44.88 -118.27 -24.70
C VAL A 79 -45.79 -119.23 -25.49
N GLY A 80 -45.25 -119.94 -26.48
CA GLY A 80 -46.00 -120.91 -27.29
C GLY A 80 -46.43 -122.16 -26.53
N THR A 81 -45.72 -122.55 -25.46
CA THR A 81 -46.15 -123.67 -24.59
C THR A 81 -47.37 -123.34 -23.73
N GLY A 82 -47.71 -122.06 -23.57
CA GLY A 82 -48.81 -121.61 -22.70
C GLY A 82 -48.61 -121.88 -21.21
N SER A 83 -47.44 -122.39 -20.79
CA SER A 83 -47.10 -122.69 -19.40
C SER A 83 -46.53 -121.44 -18.72
N ILE A 84 -47.22 -120.93 -17.69
CA ILE A 84 -46.81 -119.74 -16.92
C ILE A 84 -45.36 -119.89 -16.41
N PRO A 85 -44.94 -121.02 -15.79
CA PRO A 85 -43.55 -121.21 -15.36
C PRO A 85 -42.49 -121.03 -16.47
N SER A 86 -42.80 -121.44 -17.70
CA SER A 86 -41.89 -121.27 -18.84
C SER A 86 -41.74 -119.80 -19.23
N ILE A 87 -42.83 -119.03 -19.17
CA ILE A 87 -42.86 -117.59 -19.50
C ILE A 87 -42.11 -116.79 -18.42
N GLU A 88 -42.33 -117.10 -17.14
CA GLU A 88 -41.63 -116.46 -16.02
C GLU A 88 -40.11 -116.70 -16.04
N ALA A 89 -39.69 -117.94 -16.38
CA ALA A 89 -38.26 -118.24 -16.55
C ALA A 89 -37.63 -117.42 -17.69
N ALA A 90 -38.37 -117.23 -18.80
CA ALA A 90 -37.92 -116.39 -19.90
C ALA A 90 -37.85 -114.91 -19.48
N PHE A 91 -38.83 -114.42 -18.71
CA PHE A 91 -38.80 -113.06 -18.15
C PHE A 91 -37.64 -112.83 -17.19
N THR A 92 -37.33 -113.78 -16.30
CA THR A 92 -36.18 -113.66 -15.38
C THR A 92 -34.86 -113.52 -16.14
N SER A 93 -34.68 -114.27 -17.22
CA SER A 93 -33.49 -114.13 -18.08
C SER A 93 -33.44 -112.77 -18.80
N TYR A 94 -34.60 -112.21 -19.13
CA TYR A 94 -34.70 -110.95 -19.88
C TYR A 94 -34.55 -109.74 -18.98
N ALA A 95 -35.12 -109.81 -17.77
CA ALA A 95 -34.98 -108.82 -16.72
C ALA A 95 -33.49 -108.54 -16.43
N GLY A 96 -32.69 -109.61 -16.26
CA GLY A 96 -31.25 -109.48 -16.05
C GLY A 96 -30.46 -108.89 -17.23
N ARG A 97 -30.92 -109.06 -18.48
CA ARG A 97 -30.26 -108.51 -19.68
C ARG A 97 -30.63 -107.06 -19.97
N LEU A 98 -31.86 -106.68 -19.62
CA LEU A 98 -32.39 -105.33 -19.82
C LEU A 98 -32.22 -104.44 -18.59
N ASN A 99 -31.71 -105.00 -17.49
CA ASN A 99 -31.64 -104.37 -16.17
C ASN A 99 -32.97 -103.74 -15.77
N THR A 100 -34.04 -104.53 -15.88
CA THR A 100 -35.40 -104.10 -15.50
C THR A 100 -36.17 -105.24 -14.88
N ASP A 101 -36.85 -104.94 -13.78
CA ASP A 101 -37.76 -105.88 -13.13
C ASP A 101 -39.17 -105.80 -13.72
N ILE A 102 -39.45 -104.82 -14.59
CA ILE A 102 -40.79 -104.55 -15.12
C ILE A 102 -40.95 -105.22 -16.48
N ILE A 103 -41.42 -106.47 -16.48
CA ILE A 103 -41.80 -107.18 -17.71
C ILE A 103 -43.15 -107.86 -17.48
N ALA A 104 -44.10 -107.68 -18.40
CA ALA A 104 -45.40 -108.35 -18.36
C ALA A 104 -45.86 -108.77 -19.76
N LEU A 105 -46.46 -109.96 -19.86
CA LEU A 105 -47.18 -110.40 -21.06
C LEU A 105 -48.66 -110.06 -20.88
N VAL A 106 -49.24 -109.48 -21.92
CA VAL A 106 -50.61 -108.96 -21.91
C VAL A 106 -51.35 -109.52 -23.12
N SER A 107 -52.59 -109.96 -22.92
CA SER A 107 -53.48 -110.41 -23.99
C SER A 107 -53.87 -109.25 -24.92
N LEU A 108 -54.52 -109.57 -26.05
CA LEU A 108 -55.10 -108.55 -26.92
C LEU A 108 -56.24 -107.76 -26.24
N ASP A 109 -56.86 -108.33 -25.20
CA ASP A 109 -57.87 -107.67 -24.35
C ASP A 109 -57.25 -106.86 -23.21
N HIS A 110 -55.92 -106.63 -23.26
CA HIS A 110 -55.17 -105.83 -22.29
C HIS A 110 -55.11 -106.39 -20.85
N GLN A 111 -55.36 -107.70 -20.68
CA GLN A 111 -55.22 -108.37 -19.39
C GLN A 111 -53.84 -109.00 -19.22
N VAL A 112 -53.25 -108.90 -18.03
CA VAL A 112 -51.97 -109.54 -17.72
C VAL A 112 -52.12 -111.05 -17.73
N VAL A 113 -51.31 -111.71 -18.56
CA VAL A 113 -51.23 -113.17 -18.68
C VAL A 113 -50.11 -113.73 -17.82
N ALA A 114 -48.99 -113.02 -17.76
CA ALA A 114 -47.85 -113.35 -16.90
C ALA A 114 -47.10 -112.06 -16.57
N SER A 115 -46.50 -111.96 -15.39
CA SER A 115 -45.76 -110.78 -14.94
C SER A 115 -44.51 -111.18 -14.18
N HIS A 116 -43.43 -110.44 -14.39
CA HIS A 116 -42.19 -110.52 -13.61
C HIS A 116 -42.09 -109.41 -12.55
N THR A 117 -43.09 -108.55 -12.45
CA THR A 117 -43.14 -107.43 -11.52
C THR A 117 -44.37 -107.49 -10.63
N GLU A 118 -44.25 -106.98 -9.41
CA GLU A 118 -45.40 -106.78 -8.52
C GLU A 118 -46.33 -105.64 -8.99
N LEU A 119 -45.86 -104.77 -9.90
CA LEU A 119 -46.63 -103.63 -10.43
C LEU A 119 -47.83 -104.07 -11.28
N PHE A 120 -47.77 -105.26 -11.89
CA PHE A 120 -48.82 -105.81 -12.74
C PHE A 120 -49.16 -107.22 -12.24
N LYS A 121 -50.41 -107.42 -11.79
CA LYS A 121 -50.88 -108.72 -11.28
C LYS A 121 -51.61 -109.51 -12.36
N GLU A 122 -51.50 -110.83 -12.36
CA GLU A 122 -52.19 -111.71 -13.32
C GLU A 122 -53.71 -111.45 -13.32
N GLY A 123 -54.33 -111.38 -14.50
CA GLY A 123 -55.75 -111.05 -14.68
C GLY A 123 -56.10 -109.55 -14.56
N GLN A 124 -55.17 -108.70 -14.14
CA GLN A 124 -55.41 -107.26 -14.07
C GLN A 124 -55.50 -106.64 -15.47
N ASN A 125 -56.42 -105.69 -15.66
CA ASN A 125 -56.47 -104.90 -16.89
C ASN A 125 -55.45 -103.75 -16.84
N VAL A 126 -54.53 -103.72 -17.81
CA VAL A 126 -53.40 -102.78 -17.84
C VAL A 126 -53.74 -101.55 -18.66
N GLN A 127 -54.27 -100.52 -17.99
CA GLN A 127 -54.68 -99.25 -18.61
C GLN A 127 -53.55 -98.57 -19.38
N SER A 128 -52.30 -98.68 -18.92
CA SER A 128 -51.14 -98.13 -19.64
C SER A 128 -50.91 -98.82 -20.98
N SER A 129 -51.16 -100.13 -21.09
CA SER A 129 -51.07 -100.86 -22.37
C SER A 129 -52.16 -100.45 -23.35
N LEU A 130 -53.39 -100.25 -22.85
CA LEU A 130 -54.52 -99.76 -23.63
C LEU A 130 -54.25 -98.33 -24.12
N ALA A 131 -53.73 -97.46 -23.27
CA ALA A 131 -53.38 -96.08 -23.61
C ALA A 131 -52.29 -96.01 -24.70
N LEU A 132 -51.29 -96.89 -24.65
CA LEU A 132 -50.24 -96.98 -25.67
C LEU A 132 -50.81 -97.42 -27.03
N VAL A 133 -51.63 -98.47 -27.06
CA VAL A 133 -52.28 -98.95 -28.29
C VAL A 133 -53.25 -97.90 -28.86
N ALA A 134 -54.10 -97.30 -28.02
CA ALA A 134 -55.07 -96.30 -28.43
C ALA A 134 -54.41 -95.05 -29.05
N LYS A 135 -53.24 -94.65 -28.52
CA LYS A 135 -52.45 -93.52 -29.04
C LYS A 135 -51.54 -93.92 -30.21
N GLY A 136 -51.51 -95.20 -30.61
CA GLY A 136 -50.59 -95.70 -31.64
C GLY A 136 -49.11 -95.56 -31.26
N LYS A 137 -48.80 -95.51 -29.96
CA LYS A 137 -47.45 -95.33 -29.43
C LYS A 137 -46.87 -96.65 -28.94
N ASP A 138 -45.59 -96.86 -29.21
CA ASP A 138 -44.85 -98.03 -28.72
C ASP A 138 -44.27 -97.83 -27.31
N SER A 139 -44.33 -96.61 -26.76
CA SER A 139 -43.72 -96.27 -25.48
C SER A 139 -44.34 -95.00 -24.88
N GLY A 140 -44.34 -94.87 -23.56
CA GLY A 140 -44.83 -93.68 -22.86
C GLY A 140 -44.55 -93.71 -21.36
N PHE A 141 -44.71 -92.56 -20.70
CA PHE A 141 -44.52 -92.42 -19.26
C PHE A 141 -45.84 -92.53 -18.51
N PHE A 142 -45.84 -93.28 -17.41
CA PHE A 142 -47.01 -93.52 -16.59
C PHE A 142 -46.64 -93.47 -15.12
N VAL A 143 -47.60 -93.05 -14.27
CA VAL A 143 -47.48 -93.21 -12.83
C VAL A 143 -48.29 -94.45 -12.44
N VAL A 144 -47.61 -95.47 -11.93
CA VAL A 144 -48.23 -96.71 -11.44
C VAL A 144 -47.78 -96.90 -10.01
N ASP A 145 -48.73 -96.99 -9.08
CA ASP A 145 -48.47 -97.10 -7.63
C ASP A 145 -47.50 -96.02 -7.08
N ASN A 146 -47.76 -94.75 -7.42
CA ASN A 146 -46.92 -93.58 -7.11
C ASN A 146 -45.47 -93.62 -7.64
N LYS A 147 -45.14 -94.57 -8.52
CA LYS A 147 -43.84 -94.67 -9.18
C LYS A 147 -43.94 -94.18 -10.61
N LEU A 148 -43.02 -93.31 -11.02
CA LEU A 148 -42.89 -92.93 -12.43
C LEU A 148 -42.19 -94.08 -13.17
N VAL A 149 -42.91 -94.68 -14.11
CA VAL A 149 -42.40 -95.77 -14.94
C VAL A 149 -42.51 -95.40 -16.41
N GLN A 150 -41.45 -95.65 -17.15
CA GLN A 150 -41.48 -95.60 -18.60
C GLN A 150 -41.82 -96.99 -19.11
N LEU A 151 -42.93 -97.15 -19.83
CA LEU A 151 -43.39 -98.45 -20.35
C LEU A 151 -43.23 -98.49 -21.87
N ASN A 152 -42.71 -99.61 -22.37
CA ASN A 152 -42.59 -99.92 -23.80
C ASN A 152 -43.48 -101.11 -24.13
N LEU A 153 -44.27 -100.99 -25.19
CA LEU A 153 -45.21 -102.00 -25.67
C LEU A 153 -44.66 -102.66 -26.94
N ILE A 154 -44.56 -103.98 -26.94
CA ILE A 154 -44.00 -104.75 -28.04
C ILE A 154 -44.97 -105.84 -28.46
N ARG A 155 -45.20 -105.97 -29.76
CA ARG A 155 -46.06 -107.01 -30.31
C ARG A 155 -45.29 -108.32 -30.40
N VAL A 156 -45.83 -109.36 -29.76
CA VAL A 156 -45.29 -110.73 -29.80
C VAL A 156 -46.25 -111.59 -30.63
N GLU A 157 -45.77 -112.03 -31.79
CA GLU A 157 -46.54 -112.86 -32.72
C GLU A 157 -45.95 -114.28 -32.78
N ILE A 158 -46.78 -115.26 -32.47
CA ILE A 158 -46.52 -116.70 -32.56
C ILE A 158 -47.59 -117.28 -33.51
N PRO A 159 -47.32 -118.35 -34.30
CA PRO A 159 -48.22 -118.78 -35.38
C PRO A 159 -49.70 -118.93 -35.02
N THR A 160 -50.04 -119.22 -33.76
CA THR A 160 -51.42 -119.39 -33.27
C THR A 160 -51.85 -118.36 -32.23
N LEU A 161 -50.94 -117.56 -31.66
CA LEU A 161 -51.22 -116.65 -30.53
C LEU A 161 -50.55 -115.29 -30.73
N ARG A 162 -51.26 -114.21 -30.37
CA ARG A 162 -50.76 -112.84 -30.38
C ARG A 162 -50.89 -112.22 -29.00
N TYR A 163 -49.78 -111.68 -28.49
CA TYR A 163 -49.71 -111.01 -27.20
C TYR A 163 -49.00 -109.66 -27.35
N TYR A 164 -49.23 -108.77 -26.40
CA TYR A 164 -48.37 -107.62 -26.15
C TYR A 164 -47.41 -107.94 -25.01
N MET A 165 -46.17 -107.52 -25.13
CA MET A 165 -45.20 -107.55 -24.05
C MET A 165 -44.92 -106.12 -23.63
N LEU A 166 -45.15 -105.84 -22.35
CA LEU A 166 -44.78 -104.60 -21.71
C LEU A 166 -43.41 -104.76 -21.07
N ILE A 167 -42.53 -103.80 -21.32
CA ILE A 167 -41.23 -103.68 -20.67
C ILE A 167 -41.09 -102.27 -20.13
N GLY A 168 -40.96 -102.15 -18.82
CA GLY A 168 -40.84 -100.87 -18.13
C GLY A 168 -39.44 -100.56 -17.66
N VAL A 169 -39.19 -99.31 -17.27
CA VAL A 169 -38.08 -98.92 -16.38
C VAL A 169 -38.65 -97.91 -15.38
N GLU A 170 -38.39 -98.13 -14.09
CA GLU A 170 -38.77 -97.19 -13.03
C GLU A 170 -37.75 -96.05 -12.95
N PHE A 171 -38.22 -94.82 -12.77
CA PHE A 171 -37.39 -93.68 -12.38
C PHE A 171 -37.14 -93.74 -10.88
N ASP A 172 -36.37 -94.73 -10.47
CA ASP A 172 -36.02 -94.99 -9.09
C ASP A 172 -34.84 -94.11 -8.62
N SER A 173 -34.38 -94.31 -7.40
CA SER A 173 -33.25 -93.53 -6.86
C SER A 173 -31.94 -93.80 -7.59
N VAL A 174 -31.75 -95.01 -8.12
CA VAL A 174 -30.51 -95.39 -8.80
C VAL A 174 -30.43 -94.68 -10.15
N LEU A 175 -31.49 -94.75 -10.95
CA LEU A 175 -31.55 -94.09 -12.25
C LEU A 175 -31.46 -92.57 -12.11
N LEU A 176 -32.15 -91.98 -11.12
CA LEU A 176 -32.05 -90.55 -10.88
C LEU A 176 -30.64 -90.11 -10.50
N GLN A 177 -29.91 -90.94 -9.74
CA GLN A 177 -28.52 -90.65 -9.39
C GLN A 177 -27.60 -90.75 -10.62
N GLU A 178 -27.78 -91.75 -11.49
CA GLU A 178 -27.06 -91.84 -12.78
C GLU A 178 -27.32 -90.61 -13.66
N LEU A 179 -28.59 -90.19 -13.76
CA LEU A 179 -28.97 -89.02 -14.55
C LEU A 179 -28.40 -87.72 -13.97
N LYS A 180 -28.36 -87.58 -12.64
CA LYS A 180 -27.72 -86.45 -11.96
C LYS A 180 -26.24 -86.33 -12.33
N GLU A 181 -25.51 -87.44 -12.30
CA GLU A 181 -24.07 -87.45 -12.63
C GLU A 181 -23.79 -87.09 -14.09
N LEU A 182 -24.70 -87.43 -15.01
CA LEU A 182 -24.57 -87.09 -16.44
C LEU A 182 -24.95 -85.64 -16.76
N VAL A 183 -25.93 -85.10 -16.04
CA VAL A 183 -26.52 -83.77 -16.30
C VAL A 183 -25.87 -82.68 -15.48
N ASP A 184 -25.18 -83.05 -14.39
CA ASP A 184 -24.63 -82.15 -13.37
C ASP A 184 -25.71 -81.23 -12.76
N ALA A 185 -26.90 -81.79 -12.56
CA ALA A 185 -28.02 -81.10 -11.92
C ALA A 185 -28.80 -82.04 -11.01
N GLU A 186 -29.32 -81.50 -9.93
CA GLU A 186 -30.23 -82.23 -9.05
C GLU A 186 -31.59 -82.42 -9.73
N ILE A 187 -32.20 -83.59 -9.58
CA ILE A 187 -33.47 -83.93 -10.22
C ILE A 187 -34.55 -84.09 -9.15
N ILE A 188 -35.69 -83.42 -9.37
CA ILE A 188 -36.86 -83.49 -8.51
C ILE A 188 -38.06 -83.91 -9.35
N ILE A 189 -38.62 -85.09 -9.06
CA ILE A 189 -39.87 -85.56 -9.65
C ILE A 189 -40.99 -85.28 -8.65
N SER A 190 -41.99 -84.52 -9.07
CA SER A 190 -43.14 -84.13 -8.24
C SER A 190 -44.46 -84.32 -8.96
N GLN A 191 -45.53 -84.46 -8.20
CA GLN A 191 -46.88 -84.60 -8.74
C GLN A 191 -47.42 -83.24 -9.26
N LEU A 192 -48.10 -83.26 -10.41
CA LEU A 192 -48.61 -82.08 -11.12
C LEU A 192 -49.38 -81.09 -10.23
N ASP A 193 -50.32 -81.58 -9.42
CA ASP A 193 -51.30 -80.71 -8.72
C ASP A 193 -50.87 -80.25 -7.32
N SER A 194 -49.89 -80.91 -6.69
CA SER A 194 -49.56 -80.70 -5.27
C SER A 194 -48.09 -80.42 -4.99
N ASN A 195 -47.22 -80.45 -6.01
CA ASN A 195 -45.76 -80.46 -5.86
C ASN A 195 -45.26 -81.47 -4.80
N ARG A 196 -46.07 -82.51 -4.52
CA ARG A 196 -45.67 -83.61 -3.64
C ARG A 196 -44.54 -84.35 -4.33
N ILE A 197 -43.38 -84.41 -3.68
CA ILE A 197 -42.19 -85.06 -4.21
C ILE A 197 -42.46 -86.56 -4.26
N LEU A 198 -42.35 -87.13 -5.46
CA LEU A 198 -42.41 -88.57 -5.67
C LEU A 198 -41.03 -89.18 -5.47
N LYS A 199 -40.01 -88.55 -6.06
CA LYS A 199 -38.61 -88.97 -5.95
C LYS A 199 -37.69 -87.79 -6.22
N THR A 200 -36.53 -87.74 -5.58
CA THR A 200 -35.54 -86.68 -5.78
C THR A 200 -34.12 -87.17 -5.46
N THR A 201 -33.12 -86.54 -6.08
CA THR A 201 -31.70 -86.71 -5.73
C THR A 201 -31.24 -85.80 -4.60
N LEU A 202 -32.04 -84.78 -4.25
CA LEU A 202 -31.80 -83.87 -3.13
C LEU A 202 -32.34 -84.44 -1.81
N LYS A 203 -31.87 -83.88 -0.69
CA LYS A 203 -32.53 -84.13 0.60
C LYS A 203 -33.94 -83.54 0.54
N GLU A 204 -34.94 -84.27 1.04
CA GLU A 204 -36.36 -83.90 0.88
C GLU A 204 -36.69 -82.48 1.38
N HIS A 205 -36.03 -82.03 2.46
CA HIS A 205 -36.18 -80.69 3.00
C HIS A 205 -35.55 -79.58 2.12
N GLU A 206 -34.50 -79.88 1.36
CA GLU A 206 -33.91 -78.98 0.37
C GLU A 206 -34.80 -78.92 -0.87
N ALA A 207 -35.23 -80.06 -1.40
CA ALA A 207 -36.14 -80.12 -2.53
C ALA A 207 -37.45 -79.34 -2.29
N LYS A 208 -38.03 -79.41 -1.08
CA LYS A 208 -39.21 -78.59 -0.70
C LYS A 208 -38.90 -77.09 -0.72
N ARG A 209 -37.72 -76.67 -0.26
CA ARG A 209 -37.30 -75.25 -0.29
C ARG A 209 -37.07 -74.76 -1.71
N VAL A 210 -36.45 -75.58 -2.54
CA VAL A 210 -36.17 -75.28 -3.95
C VAL A 210 -37.47 -75.11 -4.73
N LEU A 211 -38.43 -76.02 -4.58
CA LEU A 211 -39.75 -75.90 -5.22
C LEU A 211 -40.62 -74.76 -4.67
N ALA A 212 -40.39 -74.31 -3.43
CA ALA A 212 -41.10 -73.20 -2.82
C ALA A 212 -40.49 -71.83 -3.17
N SER A 213 -39.26 -71.79 -3.69
CA SER A 213 -38.59 -70.53 -4.04
C SER A 213 -39.19 -69.96 -5.32
N GLN A 214 -39.71 -68.73 -5.25
CA GLN A 214 -40.25 -67.99 -6.40
C GLN A 214 -39.29 -66.94 -6.97
N ARG A 215 -38.07 -66.83 -6.41
CA ARG A 215 -37.10 -65.80 -6.80
C ARG A 215 -35.77 -66.43 -7.20
N ASP A 216 -35.19 -65.93 -8.29
CA ASP A 216 -33.84 -66.28 -8.70
C ASP A 216 -32.81 -65.87 -7.63
N PRO A 217 -31.75 -66.67 -7.41
CA PRO A 217 -30.66 -66.33 -6.51
C PRO A 217 -30.09 -64.95 -6.78
N SER A 218 -29.81 -64.19 -5.73
CA SER A 218 -28.94 -63.02 -5.82
C SER A 218 -27.57 -63.30 -5.20
N TRP A 219 -26.54 -62.61 -5.70
CA TRP A 219 -25.19 -62.71 -5.13
C TRP A 219 -25.17 -62.39 -3.61
N VAL A 220 -26.09 -61.53 -3.13
CA VAL A 220 -26.24 -61.19 -1.69
C VAL A 220 -26.65 -62.42 -0.89
N ASP A 221 -27.55 -63.23 -1.43
CA ASP A 221 -28.07 -64.42 -0.75
C ASP A 221 -26.99 -65.51 -0.62
N VAL A 222 -26.13 -65.66 -1.64
CA VAL A 222 -25.00 -66.58 -1.59
C VAL A 222 -23.88 -66.05 -0.70
N THR A 223 -23.46 -64.79 -0.91
CA THR A 223 -22.24 -64.24 -0.28
C THR A 223 -22.42 -63.90 1.20
N PHE A 224 -23.57 -63.33 1.58
CA PHE A 224 -23.78 -62.85 2.95
C PHE A 224 -24.71 -63.72 3.78
N LYS A 225 -25.65 -64.44 3.15
CA LYS A 225 -26.58 -65.31 3.88
C LYS A 225 -26.16 -66.77 3.88
N ASN A 226 -25.12 -67.14 3.12
CA ASN A 226 -24.58 -68.49 3.01
C ASN A 226 -25.68 -69.54 2.73
N GLN A 227 -26.61 -69.19 1.84
CA GLN A 227 -27.72 -70.06 1.47
C GLN A 227 -27.39 -70.77 0.15
N LEU A 228 -27.36 -72.11 0.17
CA LEU A 228 -27.36 -72.94 -1.03
C LEU A 228 -28.58 -72.54 -1.87
N THR A 229 -28.32 -71.91 -3.01
CA THR A 229 -29.39 -71.41 -3.87
C THR A 229 -29.33 -72.13 -5.21
N TYR A 230 -30.43 -72.77 -5.56
CA TYR A 230 -30.58 -73.51 -6.80
C TYR A 230 -31.36 -72.67 -7.80
N VAL A 231 -30.94 -72.71 -9.06
CA VAL A 231 -31.80 -72.28 -10.17
C VAL A 231 -32.51 -73.50 -10.72
N THR A 232 -33.83 -73.37 -10.90
CA THR A 232 -34.69 -74.48 -11.28
C THR A 232 -35.23 -74.34 -12.69
N ARG A 233 -35.31 -75.46 -13.42
CA ARG A 233 -35.92 -75.54 -14.74
C ARG A 233 -36.81 -76.77 -14.82
N GLN A 234 -38.05 -76.59 -15.25
CA GLN A 234 -38.94 -77.71 -15.55
C GLN A 234 -38.57 -78.29 -16.92
N VAL A 235 -38.46 -79.61 -16.98
CA VAL A 235 -38.09 -80.33 -18.21
C VAL A 235 -39.31 -81.02 -18.80
N TYR A 236 -39.37 -80.99 -20.13
CA TYR A 236 -40.34 -81.70 -20.94
C TYR A 236 -39.61 -82.83 -21.68
N LEU A 237 -40.10 -84.07 -21.59
CA LEU A 237 -39.46 -85.23 -22.22
C LEU A 237 -40.10 -85.50 -23.59
N GLY A 238 -39.31 -85.37 -24.67
CA GLY A 238 -39.75 -85.65 -26.04
C GLY A 238 -40.95 -84.83 -26.52
N SER A 239 -41.74 -85.39 -27.46
CA SER A 239 -42.92 -84.74 -28.06
C SER A 239 -44.24 -85.01 -27.32
N GLU A 240 -44.18 -85.42 -26.04
CA GLU A 240 -45.39 -85.57 -25.22
C GLU A 240 -45.79 -84.22 -24.60
N GLU A 241 -46.94 -83.66 -25.01
CA GLU A 241 -47.42 -82.36 -24.52
C GLU A 241 -47.72 -82.32 -23.01
N THR A 242 -47.94 -83.48 -22.37
CA THR A 242 -48.20 -83.57 -20.93
C THR A 242 -47.61 -84.85 -20.34
N LEU A 243 -46.60 -84.69 -19.48
CA LEU A 243 -46.13 -85.76 -18.60
C LEU A 243 -47.09 -85.91 -17.42
N PRO A 244 -47.25 -87.10 -16.83
CA PRO A 244 -48.07 -87.31 -15.64
C PRO A 244 -47.44 -86.74 -14.35
N VAL A 245 -46.24 -86.15 -14.44
CA VAL A 245 -45.43 -85.61 -13.34
C VAL A 245 -44.65 -84.38 -13.80
N ASN A 246 -44.24 -83.53 -12.85
CA ASN A 246 -43.30 -82.44 -13.07
C ASN A 246 -41.88 -82.93 -12.76
N ILE A 247 -41.00 -82.87 -13.76
CA ILE A 247 -39.55 -83.11 -13.59
C ILE A 247 -38.86 -81.76 -13.55
N THR A 248 -38.20 -81.44 -12.44
CA THR A 248 -37.47 -80.19 -12.23
C THR A 248 -35.99 -80.48 -12.08
N LEU A 249 -35.15 -79.85 -12.90
CA LEU A 249 -33.72 -79.78 -12.72
C LEU A 249 -33.37 -78.60 -11.81
N ALA A 250 -32.46 -78.80 -10.87
CA ALA A 250 -31.98 -77.79 -9.95
C ALA A 250 -30.45 -77.74 -10.00
N VAL A 251 -29.89 -76.65 -10.54
CA VAL A 251 -28.44 -76.42 -10.67
C VAL A 251 -27.95 -75.61 -9.47
N ASP A 252 -26.90 -76.06 -8.80
CA ASP A 252 -26.28 -75.35 -7.68
C ASP A 252 -25.51 -74.13 -8.20
N THR A 253 -25.83 -72.94 -7.70
CA THR A 253 -25.20 -71.69 -8.13
C THR A 253 -24.07 -71.22 -7.21
N THR A 254 -23.80 -71.93 -6.12
CA THR A 254 -22.88 -71.50 -5.06
C THR A 254 -21.46 -71.27 -5.59
N SER A 255 -20.94 -72.23 -6.35
CA SER A 255 -19.59 -72.15 -6.95
C SER A 255 -19.45 -70.99 -7.94
N SER A 256 -20.48 -70.74 -8.76
CA SER A 256 -20.51 -69.66 -9.76
C SER A 256 -20.51 -68.26 -9.12
N PHE A 257 -21.19 -68.09 -8.00
CA PHE A 257 -21.17 -66.82 -7.25
C PHE A 257 -19.89 -66.65 -6.43
N GLU A 258 -19.39 -67.69 -5.74
CA GLU A 258 -18.16 -67.63 -4.95
C GLU A 258 -16.94 -67.20 -5.78
N ALA A 259 -16.77 -67.76 -6.98
CA ALA A 259 -15.66 -67.39 -7.88
C ALA A 259 -15.63 -65.88 -8.20
N PHE A 260 -16.79 -65.22 -8.22
CA PHE A 260 -16.89 -63.79 -8.50
C PHE A 260 -16.69 -62.89 -7.27
N THR A 261 -16.99 -63.39 -6.06
CA THR A 261 -16.81 -62.61 -4.82
C THR A 261 -15.36 -62.21 -4.56
N GLY A 262 -14.39 -63.10 -4.85
CA GLY A 262 -12.96 -62.80 -4.70
C GLY A 262 -12.48 -61.65 -5.58
N VAL A 263 -12.98 -61.57 -6.83
CA VAL A 263 -12.68 -60.46 -7.74
C VAL A 263 -13.28 -59.14 -7.24
N GLN A 264 -14.49 -59.16 -6.68
CA GLN A 264 -15.12 -57.96 -6.14
C GLN A 264 -14.36 -57.38 -4.93
N LEU A 265 -13.91 -58.24 -4.00
CA LEU A 265 -13.17 -57.82 -2.82
C LEU A 265 -11.82 -57.17 -3.17
N THR A 266 -11.10 -57.71 -4.17
CA THR A 266 -9.83 -57.11 -4.63
C THR A 266 -10.02 -55.71 -5.22
N ILE A 267 -11.05 -55.52 -6.05
CA ILE A 267 -11.37 -54.21 -6.65
C ILE A 267 -11.81 -53.19 -5.59
N PHE A 268 -12.58 -53.64 -4.60
CA PHE A 268 -12.98 -52.80 -3.47
C PHE A 268 -11.76 -52.35 -2.64
N ALA A 269 -10.81 -53.25 -2.38
CA ALA A 269 -9.57 -52.94 -1.68
C ALA A 269 -8.70 -51.91 -2.43
N PHE A 270 -8.53 -52.08 -3.75
CA PHE A 270 -7.79 -51.10 -4.57
C PHE A 270 -8.46 -49.72 -4.59
N SER A 271 -9.79 -49.68 -4.61
CA SER A 271 -10.54 -48.42 -4.60
C SER A 271 -10.38 -47.66 -3.28
N ILE A 272 -10.40 -48.37 -2.13
CA ILE A 272 -10.11 -47.75 -0.82
C ILE A 272 -8.69 -47.21 -0.77
N LEU A 273 -7.71 -47.99 -1.25
CA LEU A 273 -6.31 -47.57 -1.27
C LEU A 273 -6.12 -46.30 -2.12
N ALA A 274 -6.76 -46.21 -3.29
CA ALA A 274 -6.71 -45.02 -4.15
C ALA A 274 -7.26 -43.77 -3.44
N ILE A 275 -8.37 -43.90 -2.69
CA ILE A 275 -8.95 -42.80 -1.92
C ILE A 275 -8.00 -42.35 -0.80
N LEU A 276 -7.37 -43.29 -0.08
CA LEU A 276 -6.41 -42.98 0.98
C LEU A 276 -5.16 -42.26 0.45
N ILE A 277 -4.62 -42.71 -0.69
CA ILE A 277 -3.49 -42.05 -1.36
C ILE A 277 -3.87 -40.63 -1.78
N ALA A 278 -5.06 -40.46 -2.38
CA ALA A 278 -5.56 -39.16 -2.79
C ALA A 278 -5.69 -38.20 -1.59
N LEU A 279 -6.20 -38.68 -0.45
CA LEU A 279 -6.29 -37.91 0.79
C LEU A 279 -4.91 -37.49 1.33
N GLY A 280 -3.95 -38.42 1.35
CA GLY A 280 -2.58 -38.14 1.80
C GLY A 280 -1.87 -37.10 0.94
N LEU A 281 -1.94 -37.24 -0.39
CA LEU A 281 -1.37 -36.28 -1.33
C LEU A 281 -2.01 -34.89 -1.18
N SER A 282 -3.32 -34.87 -0.97
CA SER A 282 -4.09 -33.66 -0.67
C SER A 282 -3.55 -32.92 0.55
N LEU A 283 -3.36 -33.62 1.67
CA LEU A 283 -2.85 -33.03 2.92
C LEU A 283 -1.42 -32.48 2.79
N LEU A 284 -0.57 -33.17 2.03
CA LEU A 284 0.80 -32.71 1.75
C LEU A 284 0.80 -31.39 0.97
N LEU A 285 0.01 -31.29 -0.11
CA LEU A 285 -0.09 -30.07 -0.92
C LEU A 285 -0.68 -28.89 -0.13
N ALA A 286 -1.66 -29.14 0.75
CA ALA A 286 -2.22 -28.11 1.61
C ALA A 286 -1.15 -27.49 2.54
N ARG A 287 -0.23 -28.30 3.05
CA ARG A 287 0.87 -27.83 3.92
C ARG A 287 2.00 -27.17 3.12
N SER A 288 2.41 -27.72 1.98
CA SER A 288 3.58 -27.24 1.23
C SER A 288 3.30 -26.00 0.38
N VAL A 289 2.07 -25.79 -0.08
CA VAL A 289 1.71 -24.69 -0.98
C VAL A 289 0.75 -23.70 -0.33
N SER A 290 -0.40 -24.18 0.17
CA SER A 290 -1.48 -23.27 0.58
C SER A 290 -1.16 -22.45 1.83
N GLN A 291 -0.51 -23.04 2.83
CA GLN A 291 -0.20 -22.35 4.08
C GLN A 291 0.81 -21.21 3.89
N PRO A 292 1.95 -21.41 3.21
CA PRO A 292 2.89 -20.32 2.93
C PRO A 292 2.25 -19.16 2.14
N VAL A 293 1.48 -19.46 1.08
CA VAL A 293 0.82 -18.42 0.26
C VAL A 293 -0.20 -17.62 1.10
N SER A 294 -1.01 -18.28 1.93
CA SER A 294 -1.95 -17.58 2.82
C SER A 294 -1.23 -16.68 3.83
N THR A 295 -0.06 -17.09 4.30
CA THR A 295 0.76 -16.30 5.22
C THR A 295 1.33 -15.06 4.54
N LEU A 296 1.80 -15.19 3.29
CA LEU A 296 2.25 -14.07 2.45
C LEU A 296 1.13 -13.04 2.25
N VAL A 297 -0.07 -13.48 1.89
CA VAL A 297 -1.24 -12.58 1.71
C VAL A 297 -1.56 -11.83 3.00
N LYS A 298 -1.55 -12.52 4.16
CA LYS A 298 -1.78 -11.88 5.46
C LYS A 298 -0.69 -10.85 5.80
N ALA A 299 0.56 -11.12 5.47
CA ALA A 299 1.66 -10.19 5.69
C ALA A 299 1.52 -8.94 4.80
N VAL A 300 1.19 -9.09 3.52
CA VAL A 300 0.91 -7.94 2.62
C VAL A 300 -0.24 -7.09 3.15
N ASN A 301 -1.33 -7.69 3.63
CA ASN A 301 -2.43 -6.93 4.22
C ASN A 301 -2.05 -6.20 5.53
N LYS A 302 -1.09 -6.72 6.30
CA LYS A 302 -0.56 -6.01 7.47
C LYS A 302 0.28 -4.80 7.08
N VAL A 303 1.03 -4.88 5.97
CA VAL A 303 1.78 -3.75 5.42
C VAL A 303 0.84 -2.60 5.04
N ALA A 304 -0.33 -2.91 4.46
CA ALA A 304 -1.35 -1.91 4.15
C ALA A 304 -1.89 -1.17 5.40
N SER A 305 -1.72 -1.76 6.60
CA SER A 305 -2.07 -1.14 7.89
C SER A 305 -0.89 -0.47 8.61
N GLY A 306 0.26 -0.27 7.93
CA GLY A 306 1.45 0.39 8.47
C GLY A 306 2.33 -0.48 9.38
N LYS A 307 2.08 -1.81 9.45
CA LYS A 307 2.86 -2.73 10.29
C LYS A 307 3.81 -3.58 9.44
N TYR A 308 5.09 -3.24 9.50
CA TYR A 308 6.18 -3.92 8.78
C TYR A 308 6.78 -5.09 9.57
N GLY A 309 7.20 -6.16 8.89
CA GLY A 309 7.86 -7.31 9.52
C GLY A 309 8.09 -8.48 8.56
N ALA A 310 8.91 -9.45 8.98
CA ALA A 310 9.28 -10.59 8.14
C ALA A 310 8.05 -11.36 7.62
N THR A 311 7.99 -11.54 6.30
CA THR A 311 6.83 -12.11 5.60
C THR A 311 6.70 -13.62 5.84
N LEU A 312 7.83 -14.33 5.95
CA LEU A 312 7.91 -15.74 6.36
C LEU A 312 8.95 -15.92 7.49
N LYS A 313 8.60 -16.67 8.55
CA LYS A 313 9.54 -17.01 9.64
C LYS A 313 10.50 -18.14 9.27
N THR A 314 10.11 -19.00 8.33
CA THR A 314 10.90 -20.13 7.84
C THR A 314 10.77 -20.19 6.32
N PRO A 315 11.87 -20.41 5.58
CA PRO A 315 11.83 -20.51 4.12
C PRO A 315 10.95 -21.69 3.69
N SER A 316 10.17 -21.49 2.63
CA SER A 316 9.38 -22.56 2.05
C SER A 316 10.31 -23.58 1.38
N LYS A 317 9.89 -24.84 1.32
CA LYS A 317 10.60 -25.87 0.54
C LYS A 317 10.55 -25.61 -0.96
N LEU A 318 9.61 -24.76 -1.41
CA LEU A 318 9.45 -24.37 -2.81
C LEU A 318 10.20 -23.07 -3.08
N LYS A 319 11.06 -23.08 -4.11
CA LYS A 319 11.94 -21.96 -4.47
C LYS A 319 11.13 -20.71 -4.83
N GLU A 320 10.07 -20.88 -5.61
CA GLU A 320 9.18 -19.81 -6.11
C GLU A 320 8.48 -19.07 -4.96
N ILE A 321 8.07 -19.80 -3.91
CA ILE A 321 7.46 -19.20 -2.72
C ILE A 321 8.49 -18.39 -1.94
N THR A 322 9.73 -18.87 -1.85
CA THR A 322 10.82 -18.17 -1.18
C THR A 322 11.24 -16.91 -1.96
N GLU A 323 11.31 -16.98 -3.29
CA GLU A 323 11.55 -15.81 -4.14
C GLU A 323 10.46 -14.76 -3.99
N LEU A 324 9.19 -15.18 -3.97
CA LEU A 324 8.05 -14.27 -3.74
C LEU A 324 8.12 -13.61 -2.36
N ALA A 325 8.49 -14.37 -1.31
CA ALA A 325 8.67 -13.84 0.04
C ALA A 325 9.76 -12.76 0.08
N ASN A 326 10.91 -13.03 -0.53
CA ASN A 326 12.03 -12.08 -0.59
C ASN A 326 11.66 -10.80 -1.37
N ALA A 327 10.91 -10.93 -2.46
CA ALA A 327 10.42 -9.77 -3.22
C ALA A 327 9.49 -8.89 -2.37
N VAL A 328 8.58 -9.50 -1.59
CA VAL A 328 7.70 -8.78 -0.66
C VAL A 328 8.49 -8.13 0.47
N ASP A 329 9.46 -8.82 1.08
CA ASP A 329 10.32 -8.25 2.12
C ASP A 329 11.13 -7.03 1.60
N SER A 330 11.68 -7.13 0.40
CA SER A 330 12.41 -6.03 -0.26
C SER A 330 11.51 -4.82 -0.55
N MET A 331 10.28 -5.08 -1.03
CA MET A 331 9.27 -4.04 -1.24
C MET A 331 8.90 -3.34 0.07
N GLN A 332 8.67 -4.09 1.16
CA GLN A 332 8.40 -3.52 2.48
C GLN A 332 9.54 -2.63 2.97
N ALA A 333 10.79 -3.09 2.85
CA ALA A 333 11.96 -2.31 3.24
C ALA A 333 12.05 -1.00 2.43
N SER A 334 11.77 -1.06 1.13
CA SER A 334 11.75 0.11 0.24
C SER A 334 10.65 1.10 0.62
N ILE A 335 9.43 0.64 0.90
CA ILE A 335 8.32 1.50 1.35
C ILE A 335 8.67 2.17 2.68
N LYS A 336 9.14 1.41 3.67
CA LYS A 336 9.55 1.94 4.98
C LYS A 336 10.67 2.98 4.87
N SER A 337 11.65 2.73 4.00
CA SER A 337 12.73 3.69 3.73
C SER A 337 12.20 4.98 3.10
N ARG A 338 11.30 4.88 2.12
CA ARG A 338 10.64 6.03 1.48
C ARG A 338 9.80 6.82 2.46
N GLU A 339 8.98 6.17 3.29
CA GLU A 339 8.19 6.85 4.34
C GLU A 339 9.09 7.59 5.32
N LYS A 340 10.20 6.96 5.77
CA LYS A 340 11.18 7.62 6.64
C LYS A 340 11.79 8.85 5.95
N HIS A 341 12.11 8.74 4.65
CA HIS A 341 12.67 9.84 3.88
C HIS A 341 11.67 10.97 3.66
N ILE A 342 10.42 10.66 3.32
CA ILE A 342 9.33 11.64 3.17
C ILE A 342 9.09 12.36 4.49
N ARG A 343 9.00 11.62 5.61
CA ARG A 343 8.83 12.25 6.93
C ARG A 343 10.00 13.16 7.27
N TYR A 344 11.23 12.70 7.02
CA TYR A 344 12.42 13.52 7.22
C TYR A 344 12.35 14.81 6.39
N GLN A 345 12.03 14.73 5.10
CA GLN A 345 11.87 15.92 4.22
C GLN A 345 10.71 16.83 4.65
N ALA A 346 9.63 16.27 5.20
CA ALA A 346 8.49 17.04 5.69
C ALA A 346 8.80 17.81 6.99
N GLU A 347 9.78 17.35 7.77
CA GLU A 347 10.14 17.91 9.08
C GLU A 347 11.48 18.66 9.08
N HIS A 348 12.36 18.44 8.09
CA HIS A 348 13.72 18.97 8.05
C HIS A 348 14.00 19.79 6.78
N ASP A 349 14.89 20.78 6.90
CA ASP A 349 15.49 21.47 5.78
C ASP A 349 16.56 20.59 5.12
N VAL A 350 16.41 20.34 3.81
CA VAL A 350 17.26 19.39 3.07
C VAL A 350 18.71 19.87 2.96
N LEU A 351 18.96 21.18 2.99
CA LEU A 351 20.29 21.75 2.85
C LEU A 351 21.11 21.61 4.13
N THR A 352 20.52 22.00 5.26
CA THR A 352 21.21 22.14 6.56
C THR A 352 21.01 20.94 7.48
N GLY A 353 19.97 20.14 7.27
CA GLY A 353 19.58 19.06 8.18
C GLY A 353 18.99 19.55 9.50
N LEU A 354 18.76 20.85 9.67
CA LEU A 354 17.94 21.38 10.77
C LEU A 354 16.47 21.01 10.56
N PHE A 355 15.64 21.20 11.58
CA PHE A 355 14.19 21.18 11.37
C PHE A 355 13.77 22.29 10.41
N ASN A 356 12.61 22.15 9.79
CA ASN A 356 12.02 23.21 8.98
C ASN A 356 10.99 24.01 9.77
N ARG A 357 10.47 25.07 9.15
CA ARG A 357 9.42 25.92 9.71
C ARG A 357 8.17 25.14 10.16
N ASN A 358 7.70 24.19 9.35
CA ASN A 358 6.49 23.43 9.64
C ASN A 358 6.63 22.57 10.92
N TYR A 359 7.79 21.95 11.13
CA TYR A 359 8.05 21.21 12.35
C TYR A 359 8.11 22.14 13.57
N VAL A 360 8.84 23.26 13.46
CA VAL A 360 9.09 24.14 14.62
C VAL A 360 7.83 24.88 15.07
N GLU A 361 6.91 25.19 14.15
CA GLU A 361 5.57 25.72 14.45
C GLU A 361 4.79 24.76 15.37
N GLY A 362 4.68 23.49 14.97
CA GLY A 362 3.99 22.48 15.77
C GLY A 362 4.71 22.14 17.08
N TYR A 363 6.04 22.13 17.07
CA TYR A 363 6.85 21.95 18.28
C TYR A 363 6.59 23.06 19.30
N PHE A 364 6.66 24.33 18.88
CA PHE A 364 6.41 25.48 19.74
C PHE A 364 5.01 25.45 20.35
N GLU A 365 3.97 25.19 19.54
CA GLU A 365 2.59 25.10 20.04
C GLU A 365 2.41 23.95 21.03
N SER A 366 3.05 22.80 20.79
CA SER A 366 3.03 21.65 21.70
C SER A 366 3.69 21.95 23.04
N GLU A 367 4.82 22.66 23.04
CA GLU A 367 5.53 23.04 24.27
C GLU A 367 4.71 24.01 25.12
N LEU A 368 4.13 25.04 24.50
CA LEU A 368 3.25 25.98 25.20
C LEU A 368 1.96 25.31 25.69
N GLY A 369 1.34 24.45 24.88
CA GLY A 369 0.16 23.68 25.25
C GLY A 369 0.39 22.72 26.43
N SER A 370 1.63 22.27 26.61
CA SER A 370 2.07 21.45 27.75
C SER A 370 2.40 22.27 28.99
N GLY A 371 2.34 23.61 28.92
CA GLY A 371 2.65 24.53 30.01
C GLY A 371 4.14 24.79 30.23
N HIS A 372 5.00 24.40 29.29
CA HIS A 372 6.42 24.73 29.35
C HIS A 372 6.68 26.18 28.94
N SER A 373 7.70 26.80 29.54
CA SER A 373 8.26 28.06 29.07
C SER A 373 9.48 27.77 28.19
N VAL A 374 9.63 28.54 27.12
CA VAL A 374 10.72 28.41 26.16
C VAL A 374 11.25 29.79 25.79
N GLN A 375 12.56 29.89 25.59
CA GLN A 375 13.15 31.05 24.95
C GLN A 375 13.40 30.74 23.48
N VAL A 376 13.01 31.68 22.63
CA VAL A 376 13.22 31.61 21.18
C VAL A 376 14.27 32.64 20.80
N VAL A 377 15.31 32.19 20.09
CA VAL A 377 16.37 33.02 19.54
C VAL A 377 16.35 32.88 18.03
N ALA A 378 15.96 33.94 17.32
CA ALA A 378 16.05 34.01 15.87
C ALA A 378 17.38 34.62 15.46
N ILE A 379 18.12 33.89 14.65
CA ILE A 379 19.48 34.15 14.24
C ILE A 379 19.46 34.44 12.75
N THR A 380 19.88 35.64 12.36
CA THR A 380 19.89 36.08 10.96
C THR A 380 21.32 36.36 10.53
N VAL A 381 21.75 35.74 9.43
CA VAL A 381 23.04 36.04 8.79
C VAL A 381 22.95 37.40 8.09
N ILE A 382 23.68 38.39 8.62
CA ILE A 382 23.70 39.75 8.09
C ILE A 382 24.38 39.72 6.71
N GLY A 383 23.74 40.33 5.71
CA GLY A 383 24.29 40.40 4.35
C GLY A 383 24.37 39.04 3.64
N PHE A 384 23.52 38.06 3.99
CA PHE A 384 23.54 36.74 3.34
C PHE A 384 23.39 36.80 1.82
N ARG A 385 22.60 37.75 1.30
CA ARG A 385 22.51 37.99 -0.15
C ARG A 385 23.86 38.43 -0.74
N THR A 386 24.55 39.35 -0.08
CA THR A 386 25.91 39.78 -0.45
C THR A 386 26.89 38.62 -0.46
N ILE A 387 26.77 37.67 0.49
CA ILE A 387 27.57 36.44 0.47
C ILE A 387 27.30 35.62 -0.80
N ASN A 388 26.02 35.46 -1.19
CA ASN A 388 25.66 34.76 -2.43
C ASN A 388 26.16 35.49 -3.68
N ASP A 389 26.05 36.83 -3.70
CA ASP A 389 26.42 37.64 -4.86
C ASP A 389 27.95 37.72 -5.04
N LEU A 390 28.73 37.76 -3.95
CA LEU A 390 30.19 37.83 -3.99
C LEU A 390 30.87 36.46 -4.10
N TYR A 391 30.40 35.46 -3.34
CA TYR A 391 31.06 34.15 -3.25
C TYR A 391 30.31 33.05 -3.99
N GLY A 392 29.11 33.32 -4.51
CA GLY A 392 28.27 32.35 -5.22
C GLY A 392 27.41 31.48 -4.29
N TYR A 393 26.30 31.00 -4.82
CA TYR A 393 25.29 30.21 -4.07
C TYR A 393 25.84 28.97 -3.37
N SER A 394 26.78 28.25 -3.99
CA SER A 394 27.41 27.05 -3.37
C SER A 394 28.14 27.40 -2.06
N ASN A 395 28.79 28.56 -2.02
CA ASN A 395 29.48 29.05 -0.83
C ASN A 395 28.50 29.57 0.22
N GLY A 396 27.41 30.24 -0.20
CA GLY A 396 26.31 30.59 0.71
C GLY A 396 25.67 29.36 1.35
N ASP A 397 25.45 28.30 0.57
CA ASP A 397 24.95 27.02 1.06
C ASP A 397 25.89 26.38 2.09
N ASN A 398 27.21 26.43 1.86
CA ASN A 398 28.20 25.95 2.81
C ASN A 398 28.23 26.79 4.09
N THR A 399 28.02 28.10 4.00
CA THR A 399 27.86 28.98 5.17
C THR A 399 26.69 28.54 6.03
N LEU A 400 25.53 28.25 5.44
CA LEU A 400 24.36 27.79 6.19
C LEU A 400 24.57 26.42 6.84
N LYS A 401 25.23 25.49 6.13
CA LYS A 401 25.59 24.18 6.70
C LYS A 401 26.51 24.31 7.91
N ALA A 402 27.54 25.14 7.80
CA ALA A 402 28.48 25.37 8.90
C ALA A 402 27.77 25.98 10.13
N LEU A 403 26.87 26.95 9.92
CA LEU A 403 26.07 27.52 11.01
C LEU A 403 25.15 26.49 11.66
N ALA A 404 24.48 25.67 10.85
CA ALA A 404 23.64 24.59 11.34
C ALA A 404 24.43 23.57 12.18
N GLU A 405 25.59 23.12 11.70
CA GLU A 405 26.47 22.20 12.44
C GLU A 405 26.97 22.80 13.75
N ARG A 406 27.27 24.10 13.78
CA ARG A 406 27.69 24.82 15.00
C ARG A 406 26.53 24.92 15.99
N LEU A 407 25.33 25.25 15.51
CA LEU A 407 24.15 25.44 16.35
C LEU A 407 23.62 24.10 16.91
N GLN A 408 23.67 23.00 16.15
CA GLN A 408 23.26 21.67 16.61
C GLN A 408 24.08 21.16 17.81
N ARG A 409 25.25 21.74 18.09
CA ARG A 409 26.07 21.41 19.27
C ARG A 409 25.54 22.05 20.55
N TRP A 410 24.65 23.05 20.44
CA TRP A 410 23.98 23.66 21.58
C TRP A 410 22.74 22.86 21.98
N PRO A 411 22.45 22.75 23.29
CA PRO A 411 21.30 21.99 23.77
C PRO A 411 20.01 22.73 23.42
N GLY A 412 19.23 22.21 22.47
CA GLY A 412 17.94 22.81 22.09
C GLY A 412 17.43 22.30 20.75
N THR A 413 16.36 22.92 20.27
CA THR A 413 15.75 22.63 18.98
C THR A 413 16.06 23.74 18.00
N SER A 414 16.66 23.40 16.86
CA SER A 414 17.02 24.36 15.83
C SER A 414 16.28 24.09 14.53
N ALA A 415 15.79 25.16 13.90
CA ALA A 415 15.09 25.08 12.62
C ALA A 415 15.59 26.15 11.65
N ARG A 416 15.67 25.84 10.36
CA ARG A 416 15.87 26.84 9.33
C ARG A 416 14.51 27.32 8.82
N LEU A 417 14.33 28.65 8.76
CA LEU A 417 13.08 29.25 8.31
C LEU A 417 13.10 29.52 6.81
N ALA A 418 13.92 30.47 6.37
CA ALA A 418 14.16 30.80 4.98
C ALA A 418 15.50 31.52 4.83
N GLY A 419 16.10 31.50 3.63
CA GLY A 419 17.34 32.26 3.37
C GLY A 419 18.45 31.96 4.40
N GLY A 420 18.92 33.01 5.05
CA GLY A 420 19.91 32.99 6.14
C GLY A 420 19.32 33.10 7.55
N GLU A 421 18.05 32.75 7.74
CA GLU A 421 17.34 32.82 9.03
C GLU A 421 17.23 31.43 9.67
N ILE A 422 17.69 31.35 10.91
CA ILE A 422 17.69 30.14 11.72
C ILE A 422 17.02 30.44 13.07
N LEU A 423 16.13 29.58 13.51
CA LEU A 423 15.48 29.63 14.81
C LEU A 423 16.16 28.64 15.76
N TYR A 424 16.38 29.05 17.01
CA TYR A 424 16.81 28.21 18.10
C TYR A 424 15.83 28.34 19.26
N ILE A 425 15.35 27.21 19.78
CA ILE A 425 14.39 27.14 20.89
C ILE A 425 15.01 26.30 22.00
N THR A 426 14.97 26.84 23.22
CA THR A 426 15.50 26.18 24.43
C THR A 426 14.53 26.32 25.59
N HIS A 427 14.50 25.31 26.47
CA HIS A 427 13.81 25.39 27.77
C HIS A 427 14.62 26.16 28.80
N ASP A 428 15.94 26.11 28.68
CA ASP A 428 16.87 26.82 29.55
C ASP A 428 17.18 28.18 28.90
N ALA A 429 16.53 29.23 29.39
CA ALA A 429 16.71 30.59 28.88
C ALA A 429 18.19 31.01 28.97
N LEU A 430 18.74 31.49 27.85
CA LEU A 430 20.12 31.94 27.76
C LEU A 430 20.27 33.33 28.38
N ASN A 431 21.30 33.46 29.20
CA ASN A 431 21.77 34.76 29.67
C ASN A 431 22.63 35.46 28.60
N ASP A 432 22.99 36.73 28.85
CA ASP A 432 23.69 37.54 27.85
C ASP A 432 25.10 36.99 27.53
N ASP A 433 25.84 36.47 28.51
CA ASP A 433 27.14 35.81 28.30
C ASP A 433 27.03 34.57 27.40
N GLN A 434 25.96 33.79 27.56
CA GLN A 434 25.68 32.61 26.73
C GLN A 434 25.29 33.00 25.31
N LEU A 435 24.49 34.05 25.14
CA LEU A 435 24.14 34.58 23.80
C LEU A 435 25.38 35.13 23.08
N GLU A 436 26.27 35.82 23.80
CA GLU A 436 27.54 36.31 23.26
C GLU A 436 28.46 35.15 22.86
N THR A 437 28.54 34.11 23.70
CA THR A 437 29.27 32.87 23.37
C THR A 437 28.71 32.20 22.12
N LEU A 438 27.38 32.09 22.02
CA LEU A 438 26.71 31.52 20.85
C LEU A 438 27.03 32.34 19.58
N LYS A 439 26.98 33.68 19.67
CA LYS A 439 27.37 34.57 18.57
C LYS A 439 28.80 34.31 18.14
N HIS A 440 29.76 34.29 19.06
CA HIS A 440 31.16 34.04 18.74
C HIS A 440 31.39 32.71 18.04
N ILE A 441 30.65 31.67 18.41
CA ILE A 441 30.71 30.35 17.76
C ILE A 441 30.15 30.44 16.33
N LEU A 442 29.00 31.09 16.15
CA LEU A 442 28.33 31.19 14.86
C LEU A 442 29.10 32.06 13.85
N GLU A 443 29.76 33.11 14.32
CA GLU A 443 30.53 34.05 13.49
C GLU A 443 31.94 33.59 13.13
N GLN A 444 32.37 32.41 13.56
CA GLN A 444 33.65 31.86 13.11
C GLN A 444 33.69 31.82 11.56
N PRO A 445 34.79 32.21 10.90
CA PRO A 445 34.87 32.18 9.44
C PRO A 445 34.49 30.79 8.88
N VAL A 446 33.76 30.78 7.76
CA VAL A 446 33.42 29.52 7.08
C VAL A 446 34.45 29.29 5.99
N GLU A 447 35.24 28.22 6.13
CA GLU A 447 36.21 27.82 5.12
C GLU A 447 35.51 27.01 4.02
N SER A 448 35.57 27.52 2.79
CA SER A 448 35.03 26.84 1.60
C SER A 448 35.96 27.05 0.41
N ASN A 449 36.45 25.97 -0.20
CA ASN A 449 37.29 25.98 -1.40
C ASN A 449 38.46 26.99 -1.35
N LEU A 450 39.19 27.04 -0.22
CA LEU A 450 40.34 27.93 0.05
C LEU A 450 40.00 29.41 0.32
N ILE A 451 38.71 29.74 0.48
CA ILE A 451 38.25 31.08 0.86
C ILE A 451 37.71 31.01 2.29
N ALA A 452 38.07 32.00 3.12
CA ALA A 452 37.47 32.21 4.43
C ALA A 452 36.36 33.26 4.30
N ILE A 453 35.11 32.82 4.45
CA ILE A 453 33.94 33.69 4.35
C ILE A 453 33.66 34.27 5.74
N PRO A 454 33.74 35.61 5.92
CA PRO A 454 33.36 36.24 7.17
C PRO A 454 31.84 36.14 7.35
N VAL A 455 31.41 35.78 8.56
CA VAL A 455 29.98 35.68 8.92
C VAL A 455 29.70 36.63 10.07
N LYS A 456 28.64 37.43 9.94
CA LYS A 456 28.07 38.20 11.04
C LYS A 456 26.63 37.77 11.26
N VAL A 457 26.20 37.69 12.51
CA VAL A 457 24.82 37.34 12.84
C VAL A 457 24.17 38.38 13.74
N ALA A 458 22.87 38.62 13.53
CA ALA A 458 22.00 39.34 14.44
C ALA A 458 21.08 38.33 15.15
N MET A 459 20.76 38.59 16.42
CA MET A 459 19.94 37.73 17.26
C MET A 459 18.73 38.47 17.82
N ALA A 460 17.55 37.91 17.61
CA ALA A 460 16.30 38.38 18.22
C ALA A 460 15.83 37.38 19.27
N VAL A 461 15.63 37.83 20.50
CA VAL A 461 15.30 36.97 21.64
C VAL A 461 13.89 37.27 22.14
N ILE A 462 13.07 36.22 22.28
CA ILE A 462 11.67 36.29 22.71
C ILE A 462 11.43 35.23 23.78
N ASP A 463 10.94 35.64 24.95
CA ASP A 463 10.67 34.74 26.07
C ASP A 463 9.18 34.33 26.06
N CYS A 464 8.88 33.05 25.83
CA CYS A 464 7.51 32.54 25.69
C CYS A 464 7.09 31.69 26.91
N PRO A 465 5.82 31.73 27.35
CA PRO A 465 4.68 32.39 26.71
C PRO A 465 4.49 33.88 27.03
N LYS A 466 5.41 34.50 27.79
CA LYS A 466 5.29 35.89 28.26
C LYS A 466 5.14 36.88 27.11
N ASP A 467 5.99 36.75 26.09
CA ASP A 467 6.08 37.68 24.97
C ASP A 467 5.35 37.17 23.72
N ALA A 468 5.06 35.87 23.59
CA ALA A 468 4.24 35.33 22.52
C ALA A 468 3.54 34.03 22.95
N SER A 469 2.26 33.90 22.61
CA SER A 469 1.40 32.79 23.03
C SER A 469 0.95 31.86 21.89
N SER A 470 1.24 32.23 20.65
CA SER A 470 0.98 31.43 19.44
C SER A 470 2.16 31.51 18.47
N SER A 471 2.27 30.54 17.57
CA SER A 471 3.29 30.52 16.52
C SER A 471 3.21 31.78 15.64
N GLU A 472 1.99 32.19 15.26
CA GLU A 472 1.74 33.42 14.49
C GLU A 472 2.25 34.68 15.21
N GLU A 473 1.97 34.81 16.52
CA GLU A 473 2.45 35.92 17.32
C GLU A 473 3.98 35.92 17.45
N LEU A 474 4.57 34.73 17.64
CA LEU A 474 6.01 34.54 17.71
C LEU A 474 6.69 35.02 16.43
N PHE A 475 6.31 34.52 15.26
CA PHE A 475 6.96 34.90 14.00
C PHE A 475 6.78 36.38 13.66
N ARG A 476 5.62 36.96 13.99
CA ARG A 476 5.39 38.40 13.80
C ARG A 476 6.34 39.23 14.67
N LYS A 477 6.43 38.92 15.97
CA LYS A 477 7.31 39.64 16.91
C LYS A 477 8.78 39.39 16.62
N MET A 478 9.12 38.18 16.18
CA MET A 478 10.46 37.81 15.74
C MET A 478 10.92 38.71 14.59
N ASN A 479 10.10 38.91 13.56
CA ASN A 479 10.44 39.80 12.44
C ASN A 479 10.69 41.24 12.90
N ILE A 480 9.87 41.76 13.84
CA ILE A 480 10.04 43.12 14.39
C ILE A 480 11.38 43.24 15.13
N VAL A 481 11.71 42.26 15.95
CA VAL A 481 12.92 42.29 16.79
C VAL A 481 14.18 42.04 15.96
N THR A 482 14.12 41.12 14.99
CA THR A 482 15.20 40.88 14.03
C THR A 482 15.48 42.12 13.21
N ASP A 483 14.43 42.80 12.77
CA ASP A 483 14.56 44.05 12.04
C ASP A 483 15.22 45.15 12.89
N GLU A 484 14.79 45.33 14.16
CA GLU A 484 15.44 46.26 15.08
C GLU A 484 16.92 45.92 15.28
N ALA A 485 17.27 44.63 15.42
CA ALA A 485 18.66 44.19 15.56
C ALA A 485 19.53 44.53 14.34
N ILE A 486 18.96 44.46 13.14
CA ILE A 486 19.67 44.80 11.90
C ILE A 486 19.89 46.32 11.76
N HIS A 487 18.93 47.15 12.18
CA HIS A 487 18.98 48.60 11.96
C HIS A 487 19.59 49.40 13.11
N SER A 488 19.65 48.84 14.33
CA SER A 488 20.24 49.51 15.52
C SER A 488 21.73 49.21 15.72
N ASP A 489 22.37 48.50 14.77
CA ASP A 489 23.71 47.90 14.91
C ASP A 489 23.89 47.01 16.16
N SER A 490 22.79 46.64 16.83
CA SER A 490 22.81 45.74 17.96
C SER A 490 22.80 44.28 17.50
N TRP A 491 23.86 43.55 17.82
CA TRP A 491 23.94 42.12 17.49
C TRP A 491 22.88 41.27 18.21
N CYS A 492 22.32 41.75 19.33
CA CYS A 492 21.22 41.10 20.03
C CYS A 492 20.17 42.10 20.50
N VAL A 493 18.90 41.80 20.24
CA VAL A 493 17.76 42.57 20.74
C VAL A 493 16.76 41.61 21.39
N ARG A 494 16.33 41.95 22.61
CA ARG A 494 15.23 41.26 23.31
C ARG A 494 13.92 41.97 23.01
N TYR A 495 12.85 41.22 22.82
CA TYR A 495 11.53 41.81 22.57
C TYR A 495 11.08 42.73 23.72
N LYS A 496 10.53 43.88 23.31
CA LYS A 496 9.84 44.84 24.18
C LYS A 496 8.64 45.38 23.42
N ALA A 497 7.56 45.70 24.13
CA ALA A 497 6.32 46.15 23.51
C ALA A 497 6.47 47.45 22.69
N ASP A 498 7.38 48.35 23.09
CA ASP A 498 7.65 49.62 22.39
C ASP A 498 8.27 49.42 20.99
N LEU A 499 8.87 48.25 20.72
CA LEU A 499 9.42 47.93 19.39
C LEU A 499 8.33 47.81 18.33
N GLU A 500 7.12 47.36 18.70
CA GLU A 500 6.02 47.24 17.74
C GLU A 500 5.53 48.61 17.26
N ASP A 501 5.42 49.57 18.19
CA ASP A 501 5.02 50.94 17.87
C ASP A 501 6.07 51.62 16.99
N LYS A 502 7.37 51.46 17.31
CA LYS A 502 8.49 51.96 16.49
C LYS A 502 8.47 51.37 15.09
N TYR A 503 8.30 50.05 14.97
CA TYR A 503 8.25 49.37 13.67
C TYR A 503 7.06 49.85 12.82
N THR A 504 5.88 50.00 13.44
CA THR A 504 4.67 50.49 12.78
C THR A 504 4.81 51.95 12.33
N ARG A 505 5.38 52.80 13.19
CA ARG A 505 5.68 54.21 12.88
C ARG A 505 6.64 54.30 11.70
N ARG A 506 7.72 53.51 11.70
CA ARG A 506 8.70 53.47 10.62
C ARG A 506 8.06 53.07 9.29
N LEU A 507 7.28 51.99 9.28
CA LEU A 507 6.59 51.52 8.08
C LEU A 507 5.63 52.58 7.51
N SER A 508 4.92 53.28 8.41
CA SER A 508 4.01 54.36 8.05
C SER A 508 4.76 55.52 7.41
N ILE A 509 5.88 55.95 8.01
CA ILE A 509 6.77 56.98 7.45
C ILE A 509 7.31 56.57 6.09
N THR A 510 7.86 55.35 5.95
CA THR A 510 8.39 54.88 4.66
C THR A 510 7.32 54.91 3.56
N THR A 511 6.09 54.51 3.89
CA THR A 511 4.98 54.45 2.93
C THR A 511 4.53 55.85 2.52
N GLU A 512 4.30 56.73 3.49
CA GLU A 512 3.84 58.09 3.23
C GLU A 512 4.93 58.96 2.60
N LEU A 513 6.21 58.78 2.97
CA LEU A 513 7.34 59.49 2.35
C LEU A 513 7.49 59.11 0.87
N LYS A 514 7.39 57.81 0.54
CA LYS A 514 7.34 57.36 -0.87
C LYS A 514 6.20 58.03 -1.64
N ARG A 515 5.02 58.16 -1.02
CA ARG A 515 3.88 58.85 -1.63
C ARG A 515 4.17 60.33 -1.84
N ALA A 516 4.66 61.02 -0.81
CA ALA A 516 4.98 62.45 -0.85
C ALA A 516 6.05 62.79 -1.91
N LEU A 517 7.03 61.91 -2.13
CA LEU A 517 8.06 62.09 -3.15
C LEU A 517 7.54 61.88 -4.59
N ILE A 518 6.54 61.01 -4.78
CA ILE A 518 5.94 60.72 -6.10
C ILE A 518 4.84 61.73 -6.44
N SER A 519 4.01 62.08 -5.47
CA SER A 519 2.90 62.99 -5.64
C SER A 519 3.40 64.43 -5.53
N GLN A 520 3.03 65.32 -6.46
CA GLN A 520 3.33 66.77 -6.34
C GLN A 520 2.46 67.46 -5.27
N GLN A 521 2.22 66.79 -4.14
CA GLN A 521 1.50 67.35 -3.00
C GLN A 521 2.46 68.27 -2.23
N ASN A 522 1.97 69.44 -1.80
CA ASN A 522 2.73 70.42 -1.02
C ASN A 522 2.95 69.95 0.45
N GLU A 523 3.32 68.69 0.67
CA GLU A 523 3.63 68.14 2.00
C GLU A 523 5.10 68.38 2.39
N LEU A 524 5.99 68.41 1.41
CA LEU A 524 7.41 68.74 1.58
C LEU A 524 7.64 70.22 1.25
N SER A 525 8.43 70.90 2.08
CA SER A 525 8.79 72.30 1.91
C SER A 525 10.21 72.57 2.39
N MET A 526 10.89 73.53 1.78
CA MET A 526 12.18 74.04 2.27
C MET A 526 11.96 75.26 3.17
N VAL A 527 12.71 75.30 4.27
CA VAL A 527 12.89 76.49 5.10
C VAL A 527 14.38 76.81 5.18
N TYR A 528 14.72 78.07 5.40
CA TYR A 528 16.07 78.60 5.33
C TYR A 528 16.46 79.24 6.65
N GLN A 529 17.60 78.86 7.21
CA GLN A 529 18.13 79.48 8.42
C GLN A 529 19.31 80.39 8.10
N PRO A 530 19.22 81.70 8.41
CA PRO A 530 20.32 82.64 8.19
C PRO A 530 21.57 82.34 9.01
N LYS A 531 22.73 82.44 8.36
CA LYS A 531 24.07 82.42 8.97
C LYS A 531 24.69 83.82 8.84
N ILE A 532 25.25 84.32 9.94
CA ILE A 532 25.78 85.69 10.05
C ILE A 532 27.30 85.65 10.16
N ASP A 533 27.97 86.48 9.35
CA ASP A 533 29.39 86.75 9.48
C ASP A 533 29.64 87.65 10.69
N LEU A 534 30.47 87.21 11.64
CA LEU A 534 30.69 87.91 12.91
C LEU A 534 31.52 89.20 12.79
N GLN A 535 32.24 89.38 11.68
CA GLN A 535 33.01 90.60 11.42
C GLN A 535 32.11 91.72 10.91
N THR A 536 31.29 91.40 9.91
CA THR A 536 30.37 92.34 9.26
C THR A 536 29.03 92.48 9.99
N MET A 537 28.66 91.48 10.80
CA MET A 537 27.34 91.30 11.39
C MET A 537 26.23 91.23 10.34
N LYS A 538 26.54 90.75 9.13
CA LYS A 538 25.62 90.63 8.00
C LYS A 538 25.42 89.17 7.62
N VAL A 539 24.25 88.89 7.05
CA VAL A 539 23.95 87.59 6.44
C VAL A 539 24.96 87.30 5.33
N CYS A 540 25.63 86.16 5.42
CA CYS A 540 26.59 85.70 4.40
C CYS A 540 26.14 84.40 3.72
N SER A 541 25.41 83.55 4.44
CA SER A 541 24.90 82.29 3.91
C SER A 541 23.60 81.86 4.62
N MET A 542 22.96 80.82 4.09
CA MET A 542 21.72 80.23 4.61
C MET A 542 21.89 78.72 4.69
N GLU A 543 21.30 78.06 5.68
CA GLU A 543 21.14 76.61 5.66
C GLU A 543 19.75 76.23 5.12
N ALA A 544 19.71 75.35 4.12
CA ALA A 544 18.47 74.84 3.55
C ALA A 544 18.02 73.58 4.31
N LEU A 545 16.86 73.67 4.95
CA LEU A 545 16.34 72.63 5.82
C LEU A 545 14.98 72.13 5.32
N ILE A 546 14.89 70.83 5.06
CA ILE A 546 13.63 70.20 4.64
C ILE A 546 12.64 70.11 5.82
N ARG A 547 11.36 70.29 5.52
CA ARG A 547 10.25 70.09 6.46
C ARG A 547 9.20 69.20 5.82
N TRP A 548 8.70 68.23 6.58
CA TRP A 548 7.64 67.34 6.14
C TRP A 548 6.42 67.46 7.02
N ASN A 549 5.33 67.98 6.43
CA ASN A 549 4.02 68.06 7.04
C ASN A 549 3.09 67.12 6.29
N ASN A 550 3.04 65.86 6.73
CA ASN A 550 2.20 64.85 6.11
C ASN A 550 0.74 65.02 6.54
N SER A 551 -0.17 64.79 5.61
CA SER A 551 -1.62 64.90 5.85
C SER A 551 -2.17 63.91 6.89
N VAL A 552 -1.52 62.76 7.11
CA VAL A 552 -1.95 61.72 8.05
C VAL A 552 -1.10 61.73 9.33
N LEU A 553 0.23 61.82 9.19
CA LEU A 553 1.19 61.72 10.29
C LEU A 553 1.43 63.06 11.01
N GLY A 554 0.96 64.17 10.45
CA GLY A 554 1.27 65.51 10.93
C GLY A 554 2.70 65.95 10.60
N PHE A 555 3.26 66.81 11.44
CA PHE A 555 4.67 67.19 11.33
C PHE A 555 5.56 66.00 11.69
N VAL A 556 6.41 65.58 10.76
CA VAL A 556 7.41 64.53 10.98
C VAL A 556 8.79 65.19 11.07
N PRO A 557 9.51 65.06 12.19
CA PRO A 557 10.84 65.64 12.36
C PRO A 557 11.82 65.17 11.27
N PRO A 558 12.68 66.07 10.74
CA PRO A 558 13.73 65.73 9.79
C PRO A 558 14.58 64.55 10.22
N ASP A 559 15.09 64.57 11.45
CA ASP A 559 15.91 63.51 12.01
C ASP A 559 15.19 62.14 11.97
N GLU A 560 13.87 62.11 12.16
CA GLU A 560 13.07 60.87 12.11
C GLU A 560 12.96 60.36 10.66
N PHE A 561 12.47 61.18 9.72
CA PHE A 561 12.21 60.68 8.37
C PHE A 561 13.45 60.54 7.50
N ILE A 562 14.52 61.29 7.75
CA ILE A 562 15.79 61.18 7.01
C ILE A 562 16.46 59.85 7.35
N THR A 563 16.62 59.50 8.63
CA THR A 563 17.15 58.19 9.03
C THR A 563 16.32 57.05 8.44
N ILE A 564 14.99 57.18 8.44
CA ILE A 564 14.11 56.16 7.82
C ILE A 564 14.27 56.13 6.31
N ALA A 565 14.48 57.27 5.66
CA ALA A 565 14.74 57.33 4.22
C ALA A 565 16.05 56.64 3.86
N GLU A 566 17.11 56.83 4.63
CA GLU A 566 18.40 56.16 4.45
C GLU A 566 18.26 54.64 4.60
N GLN A 567 17.62 54.17 5.67
CA GLN A 567 17.36 52.75 5.92
C GLN A 567 16.48 52.13 4.83
N ALA A 568 15.49 52.88 4.31
CA ALA A 568 14.58 52.43 3.27
C ALA A 568 15.12 52.57 1.84
N GLY A 569 16.34 53.10 1.65
CA GLY A 569 16.92 53.37 0.34
C GLY A 569 16.18 54.45 -0.47
N LEU A 570 15.58 55.42 0.24
CA LEU A 570 14.83 56.55 -0.31
C LEU A 570 15.60 57.87 -0.27
N ILE A 571 16.75 57.92 0.39
CA ILE A 571 17.49 59.17 0.60
C ILE A 571 17.83 59.87 -0.73
N GLU A 572 18.23 59.13 -1.76
CA GLU A 572 18.51 59.69 -3.10
C GLU A 572 17.30 60.45 -3.69
N GLN A 573 16.09 59.96 -3.45
CA GLN A 573 14.86 60.60 -3.93
C GLN A 573 14.54 61.86 -3.12
N VAL A 574 14.78 61.82 -1.80
CA VAL A 574 14.66 62.99 -0.92
C VAL A 574 15.67 64.05 -1.34
N THR A 575 16.95 63.70 -1.48
CA THR A 575 18.01 64.61 -1.92
C THR A 575 17.74 65.17 -3.31
N SER A 576 17.25 64.36 -4.25
CA SER A 576 16.79 64.84 -5.56
C SER A 576 15.69 65.90 -5.48
N TRP A 577 14.75 65.75 -4.54
CA TRP A 577 13.69 66.72 -4.31
C TRP A 577 14.25 68.00 -3.67
N VAL A 578 15.11 67.88 -2.65
CA VAL A 578 15.78 69.00 -1.96
C VAL A 578 16.63 69.81 -2.94
N MET A 579 17.43 69.16 -3.77
CA MET A 579 18.27 69.82 -4.79
C MET A 579 17.43 70.68 -5.72
N LYS A 580 16.35 70.12 -6.26
CA LYS A 580 15.50 70.83 -7.23
C LYS A 580 14.86 72.07 -6.59
N GLN A 581 14.32 71.94 -5.38
CA GLN A 581 13.67 73.06 -4.69
C GLN A 581 14.70 74.12 -4.27
N THR A 582 15.82 73.70 -3.67
CA THR A 582 16.86 74.60 -3.17
C THR A 582 17.53 75.40 -4.29
N ILE A 583 17.83 74.77 -5.42
CA ILE A 583 18.40 75.45 -6.59
C ILE A 583 17.40 76.44 -7.19
N SER A 584 16.12 76.08 -7.27
CA SER A 584 15.07 76.98 -7.73
C SER A 584 14.92 78.20 -6.81
N ASP A 585 14.92 78.00 -5.49
CA ASP A 585 14.83 79.09 -4.50
C ASP A 585 16.10 79.96 -4.52
N LEU A 586 17.28 79.36 -4.72
CA LEU A 586 18.54 80.08 -4.88
C LEU A 586 18.56 80.95 -6.15
N ALA A 587 18.05 80.44 -7.27
CA ALA A 587 17.89 81.21 -8.51
C ALA A 587 16.96 82.42 -8.30
N TYR A 588 15.86 82.21 -7.59
CA TYR A 588 14.95 83.28 -7.19
C TYR A 588 15.65 84.35 -6.34
N PHE A 589 16.40 83.97 -5.31
CA PHE A 589 17.14 84.92 -4.48
C PHE A 589 18.18 85.71 -5.28
N ARG A 590 18.85 85.07 -6.24
CA ARG A 590 19.81 85.73 -7.14
C ARG A 590 19.12 86.75 -8.06
N GLU A 591 17.94 86.43 -8.60
CA GLU A 591 17.14 87.37 -9.41
C GLU A 591 16.74 88.61 -8.59
N LYS A 592 16.47 88.43 -7.29
CA LYS A 592 16.17 89.52 -6.34
C LYS A 592 17.37 90.36 -5.94
N GLY A 593 18.58 89.98 -6.33
CA GLY A 593 19.82 90.71 -6.05
C GLY A 593 20.58 90.22 -4.81
N TYR A 594 20.11 89.17 -4.14
CA TYR A 594 20.78 88.65 -2.95
C TYR A 594 22.03 87.83 -3.32
N GLY A 595 23.14 88.13 -2.65
CA GLY A 595 24.46 87.52 -2.91
C GLY A 595 24.88 86.37 -1.97
N PHE A 596 24.06 85.97 -1.00
CA PHE A 596 24.42 84.95 0.00
C PHE A 596 24.54 83.54 -0.58
N THR A 597 25.34 82.65 0.01
CA THR A 597 25.36 81.23 -0.38
C THR A 597 24.26 80.43 0.34
N VAL A 598 23.87 79.29 -0.23
CA VAL A 598 22.94 78.36 0.42
C VAL A 598 23.66 77.05 0.67
N ALA A 599 23.56 76.54 1.89
CA ALA A 599 24.15 75.29 2.32
C ALA A 599 23.10 74.17 2.27
N MET A 600 23.48 72.99 1.78
CA MET A 600 22.61 71.84 1.62
C MET A 600 23.32 70.57 2.10
N ASN A 601 22.63 69.80 2.94
CA ASN A 601 23.11 68.53 3.47
C ASN A 601 23.13 67.42 2.41
N LEU A 602 24.18 66.60 2.42
CA LEU A 602 24.34 65.39 1.61
C LEU A 602 24.72 64.20 2.50
N SER A 603 23.99 63.08 2.33
CA SER A 603 24.30 61.83 3.04
C SER A 603 25.52 61.12 2.46
N THR A 604 26.12 60.17 3.20
CA THR A 604 27.16 59.25 2.67
C THR A 604 26.74 58.62 1.34
N GLN A 605 25.50 58.14 1.26
CA GLN A 605 24.99 57.40 0.09
C GLN A 605 24.92 58.31 -1.14
N ASP A 606 24.57 59.59 -0.93
CA ASP A 606 24.50 60.59 -1.99
C ASP A 606 25.89 60.93 -2.56
N ILE A 607 26.89 61.07 -1.69
CA ILE A 607 28.28 61.37 -2.08
C ILE A 607 28.87 60.25 -2.95
N GLN A 608 28.50 59.00 -2.68
CA GLN A 608 28.97 57.85 -3.47
C GLN A 608 28.23 57.72 -4.81
N ASN A 609 27.08 58.38 -4.97
CA ASN A 609 26.25 58.29 -6.17
C ASN A 609 26.66 59.31 -7.25
N LYS A 610 27.55 58.90 -8.16
CA LYS A 610 27.99 59.73 -9.31
C LYS A 610 26.84 60.25 -10.19
N VAL A 611 25.73 59.50 -10.31
CA VAL A 611 24.58 59.93 -11.13
C VAL A 611 23.88 61.12 -10.47
N LEU A 612 23.66 61.06 -9.16
CA LEU A 612 23.08 62.15 -8.39
C LEU A 612 23.93 63.42 -8.45
N LEU A 613 25.25 63.30 -8.25
CA LEU A 613 26.17 64.43 -8.31
C LEU A 613 26.21 65.06 -9.72
N THR A 614 26.12 64.25 -10.78
CA THR A 614 26.02 64.76 -12.15
C THR A 614 24.73 65.56 -12.36
N LYS A 615 23.62 65.09 -11.80
CA LYS A 615 22.32 65.78 -11.83
C LYS A 615 22.36 67.11 -11.08
N LEU A 616 23.06 67.19 -9.94
CA LEU A 616 23.27 68.43 -9.19
C LEU A 616 23.93 69.51 -10.07
N VAL A 617 25.01 69.13 -10.76
CA VAL A 617 25.74 70.03 -11.66
C VAL A 617 24.86 70.50 -12.82
N SER A 618 24.05 69.60 -13.39
CA SER A 618 23.11 69.94 -14.47
C SER A 618 22.09 70.99 -14.01
N LEU A 619 21.46 70.79 -12.85
CA LEU A 619 20.44 71.69 -12.32
C LEU A 619 20.97 73.11 -12.06
N LEU A 620 22.17 73.24 -11.48
CA LEU A 620 22.81 74.54 -11.29
C LEU A 620 23.11 75.23 -12.62
N THR A 621 23.59 74.47 -13.61
CA THR A 621 23.92 74.99 -14.95
C THR A 621 22.66 75.46 -15.68
N GLU A 622 21.56 74.72 -15.56
CA GLU A 622 20.25 75.05 -16.16
C GLU A 622 19.68 76.37 -15.61
N GLU A 623 19.84 76.63 -14.31
CA GLU A 623 19.40 77.87 -13.65
C GLU A 623 20.44 79.01 -13.72
N GLY A 624 21.56 78.80 -14.41
CA GLY A 624 22.60 79.82 -14.58
C GLY A 624 23.37 80.19 -13.31
N LEU A 625 23.40 79.30 -12.32
CA LEU A 625 24.04 79.51 -11.03
C LEU A 625 25.49 79.03 -11.03
N SER A 626 26.37 79.79 -10.37
CA SER A 626 27.73 79.36 -10.08
C SER A 626 27.72 78.23 -9.04
N PRO A 627 28.57 77.19 -9.16
CA PRO A 627 28.78 76.20 -8.12
C PRO A 627 29.13 76.79 -6.74
N GLU A 628 29.78 77.96 -6.70
CA GLU A 628 30.12 78.65 -5.46
C GLU A 628 28.90 79.20 -4.71
N ALA A 629 27.74 79.28 -5.37
CA ALA A 629 26.49 79.72 -4.75
C ALA A 629 25.90 78.66 -3.80
N LEU A 630 26.33 77.40 -3.92
CA LEU A 630 25.88 76.28 -3.12
C LEU A 630 27.04 75.69 -2.31
N GLU A 631 26.89 75.64 -0.99
CA GLU A 631 27.79 74.91 -0.08
C GLU A 631 27.18 73.53 0.22
N LEU A 632 27.98 72.48 0.17
CA LEU A 632 27.52 71.12 0.44
C LEU A 632 28.02 70.68 1.81
N GLU A 633 27.09 70.31 2.69
CA GLU A 633 27.39 69.90 4.06
C GLU A 633 27.38 68.38 4.16
N ILE A 634 28.38 67.82 4.85
CA ILE A 634 28.56 66.39 5.05
C ILE A 634 28.89 66.14 6.52
N THR A 635 28.30 65.13 7.14
CA THR A 635 28.59 64.87 8.56
C THR A 635 29.96 64.22 8.73
N GLU A 636 30.53 64.35 9.92
CA GLU A 636 31.79 63.68 10.26
C GLU A 636 31.70 62.14 10.13
N SER A 637 30.56 61.56 10.51
CA SER A 637 30.32 60.11 10.45
C SER A 637 30.27 59.58 9.01
N ASP A 638 29.78 60.40 8.07
CA ASP A 638 29.65 60.02 6.67
C ASP A 638 31.00 59.72 5.99
N LEU A 639 32.07 60.34 6.50
CA LEU A 639 33.41 60.29 5.92
C LEU A 639 34.18 59.01 6.27
N VAL A 640 33.74 58.25 7.27
CA VAL A 640 34.47 57.08 7.80
C VAL A 640 34.13 55.78 7.05
N ALA A 641 32.93 55.67 6.47
CA ALA A 641 32.40 54.41 5.94
C ALA A 641 33.09 53.91 4.66
N ASP A 642 33.60 54.80 3.79
CA ASP A 642 34.43 54.43 2.63
C ASP A 642 35.19 55.66 2.07
N ALA A 643 36.14 56.17 2.86
CA ALA A 643 36.78 57.47 2.64
C ALA A 643 37.39 57.66 1.24
N SER A 644 37.89 56.60 0.60
CA SER A 644 38.64 56.73 -0.66
C SER A 644 37.76 57.17 -1.83
N LEU A 645 36.59 56.54 -2.00
CA LEU A 645 35.65 56.86 -3.09
C LEU A 645 34.96 58.21 -2.83
N ALA A 646 34.61 58.49 -1.57
CA ALA A 646 34.04 59.77 -1.19
C ALA A 646 35.01 60.93 -1.48
N ILE A 647 36.28 60.79 -1.09
CA ILE A 647 37.33 61.78 -1.37
C ILE A 647 37.52 61.99 -2.88
N GLU A 648 37.46 60.95 -3.71
CA GLU A 648 37.55 61.09 -5.18
C GLU A 648 36.40 61.96 -5.72
N ASN A 649 35.16 61.66 -5.34
CA ASN A 649 33.98 62.39 -5.79
C ASN A 649 33.96 63.85 -5.29
N LEU A 650 34.36 64.09 -4.04
CA LEU A 650 34.48 65.42 -3.46
C LEU A 650 35.53 66.26 -4.21
N ASN A 651 36.67 65.68 -4.56
CA ASN A 651 37.70 66.35 -5.36
C ASN A 651 37.19 66.69 -6.77
N GLU A 652 36.42 65.81 -7.40
CA GLU A 652 35.82 66.08 -8.71
C GLU A 652 34.86 67.27 -8.67
N LEU A 653 34.02 67.37 -7.64
CA LEU A 653 33.12 68.51 -7.46
C LEU A 653 33.87 69.78 -7.06
N THR A 654 34.91 69.68 -6.24
CA THR A 654 35.77 70.82 -5.90
C THR A 654 36.44 71.39 -7.15
N ALA A 655 36.90 70.53 -8.08
CA ALA A 655 37.45 70.96 -9.37
C ALA A 655 36.42 71.65 -10.27
N ARG A 656 35.12 71.44 -10.02
CA ARG A 656 34.01 72.17 -10.66
C ARG A 656 33.61 73.45 -9.92
N GLY A 657 34.21 73.75 -8.77
CA GLY A 657 33.98 74.99 -8.01
C GLY A 657 33.01 74.86 -6.82
N PHE A 658 32.61 73.65 -6.43
CA PHE A 658 31.79 73.46 -5.22
C PHE A 658 32.62 73.66 -3.95
N HIS A 659 31.96 74.13 -2.90
CA HIS A 659 32.52 74.21 -1.55
C HIS A 659 31.86 73.20 -0.62
N PHE A 660 32.66 72.68 0.31
CA PHE A 660 32.23 71.66 1.26
C PHE A 660 32.44 72.13 2.70
N ALA A 661 31.46 71.85 3.55
CA ALA A 661 31.51 72.02 4.98
C ALA A 661 31.40 70.67 5.70
N ILE A 662 32.16 70.49 6.77
CA ILE A 662 31.97 69.35 7.69
C ILE A 662 30.97 69.76 8.75
N ASP A 663 29.88 69.01 8.86
CA ASP A 663 28.85 69.20 9.87
C ASP A 663 29.06 68.34 11.13
N ASP A 664 28.44 68.75 12.23
CA ASP A 664 28.47 68.10 13.55
C ASP A 664 29.88 67.83 14.13
N PHE A 665 30.86 68.68 13.79
CA PHE A 665 32.27 68.43 14.11
C PHE A 665 32.52 68.36 15.62
N GLY A 666 33.17 67.27 16.06
CA GLY A 666 33.56 67.05 17.46
C GLY A 666 32.64 66.14 18.25
N THR A 667 31.52 65.70 17.65
CA THR A 667 30.64 64.67 18.22
C THR A 667 31.05 63.24 17.80
N GLY A 668 31.95 63.10 16.82
CA GLY A 668 32.45 61.83 16.28
C GLY A 668 33.94 61.52 16.53
N TYR A 669 34.44 60.44 15.90
CA TYR A 669 35.84 60.00 15.96
C TYR A 669 36.69 60.62 14.83
N SER A 670 36.97 61.92 14.93
CA SER A 670 37.82 62.60 13.95
C SER A 670 39.26 62.14 14.06
N SER A 671 39.72 61.32 13.11
CA SER A 671 41.15 61.18 12.86
C SER A 671 41.60 62.41 12.07
N LEU A 672 42.34 63.30 12.73
CA LEU A 672 43.05 64.46 12.16
C LEU A 672 43.77 64.14 10.81
N ALA A 673 44.12 62.88 10.59
CA ALA A 673 44.71 62.41 9.34
C ALA A 673 43.78 62.55 8.12
N TYR A 674 42.46 62.41 8.29
CA TYR A 674 41.48 62.56 7.20
C TYR A 674 41.25 64.02 6.85
N LEU A 675 41.15 64.89 7.85
CA LEU A 675 40.89 66.32 7.68
C LEU A 675 41.96 66.99 6.78
N LYS A 676 43.20 66.49 6.82
CA LYS A 676 44.30 66.93 5.96
C LYS A 676 44.06 66.69 4.46
N ASN A 677 43.32 65.64 4.09
CA ASN A 677 43.16 65.20 2.70
C ASN A 677 41.79 65.53 2.11
N LEU A 678 40.88 66.09 2.91
CA LEU A 678 39.53 66.44 2.48
C LEU A 678 39.50 67.85 1.86
N PRO A 679 38.84 68.05 0.71
CA PRO A 679 38.74 69.35 0.06
C PRO A 679 37.64 70.22 0.70
N VAL A 680 37.65 70.33 2.03
CA VAL A 680 36.68 71.12 2.80
C VAL A 680 37.22 72.53 3.06
N LYS A 681 36.32 73.51 3.18
CA LYS A 681 36.68 74.91 3.50
C LYS A 681 36.07 75.40 4.81
N THR A 682 35.08 74.69 5.32
CA THR A 682 34.27 75.11 6.47
C THR A 682 34.12 73.94 7.44
N ILE A 683 34.17 74.22 8.74
CA ILE A 683 33.81 73.30 9.82
C ILE A 683 32.66 73.92 10.60
N LYS A 684 31.62 73.14 10.89
CA LYS A 684 30.49 73.53 11.73
C LYS A 684 30.64 72.89 13.11
N ILE A 685 30.66 73.70 14.16
CA ILE A 685 30.67 73.24 15.55
C ILE A 685 29.23 72.90 15.94
N ASP A 686 29.00 71.65 16.32
CA ASP A 686 27.68 71.19 16.74
C ASP A 686 27.10 72.04 17.88
N LYS A 687 25.79 72.23 17.85
CA LYS A 687 25.03 72.99 18.84
C LYS A 687 25.23 72.49 20.27
N SER A 688 25.53 71.21 20.50
CA SER A 688 25.71 70.67 21.86
C SER A 688 26.83 71.37 22.63
N PHE A 689 27.88 71.84 21.94
CA PHE A 689 28.99 72.59 22.54
C PHE A 689 28.75 74.11 22.61
N ILE A 690 27.71 74.62 21.93
CA ILE A 690 27.42 76.05 21.86
C ILE A 690 26.28 76.45 22.80
N LEU A 691 25.28 75.58 22.98
CA LEU A 691 24.09 75.85 23.79
C LEU A 691 24.41 76.24 25.24
N SER A 692 25.48 75.67 25.82
CA SER A 692 25.91 75.97 27.20
C SER A 692 27.23 76.75 27.26
N LEU A 693 27.69 77.32 26.13
CA LEU A 693 29.02 77.92 25.99
C LEU A 693 29.30 79.03 27.01
N ALA A 694 28.31 79.84 27.34
CA ALA A 694 28.46 80.92 28.32
C ALA A 694 28.66 80.42 29.76
N SER A 695 28.30 79.17 30.07
CA SER A 695 28.23 78.64 31.44
C SER A 695 29.07 77.39 31.71
N ASP A 696 29.47 76.61 30.70
CA ASP A 696 30.23 75.37 30.87
C ASP A 696 31.69 75.52 30.38
N GLU A 697 32.66 75.38 31.30
CA GLU A 697 34.08 75.48 30.97
C GLU A 697 34.58 74.35 30.05
N ASN A 698 33.96 73.16 30.06
CA ASN A 698 34.35 72.06 29.18
C ASN A 698 33.98 72.37 27.73
N ASP A 699 32.76 72.86 27.51
CA ASP A 699 32.29 73.29 26.19
C ASP A 699 33.18 74.42 25.63
N GLN A 700 33.53 75.38 26.49
CA GLN A 700 34.47 76.45 26.14
C GLN A 700 35.85 75.91 25.69
N GLN A 701 36.38 74.89 26.35
CA GLN A 701 37.66 74.26 25.97
C GLN A 701 37.55 73.55 24.63
N ILE A 702 36.45 72.83 24.38
CA ILE A 702 36.20 72.13 23.11
C ILE A 702 36.13 73.15 21.97
N VAL A 703 35.31 74.19 22.11
CA VAL A 703 35.14 75.24 21.08
C VAL A 703 36.46 75.95 20.76
N ARG A 704 37.25 76.32 21.79
CA ARG A 704 38.59 76.93 21.56
C ARG A 704 39.54 75.99 20.83
N THR A 705 39.46 74.69 21.12
CA THR A 705 40.29 73.68 20.46
C THR A 705 39.91 73.57 18.99
N VAL A 706 38.61 73.53 18.67
CA VAL A 706 38.13 73.48 17.29
C VAL A 706 38.51 74.75 16.52
N LEU A 707 38.35 75.94 17.11
CA LEU A 707 38.77 77.20 16.50
C LEU A 707 40.28 77.21 16.19
N SER A 708 41.10 76.74 17.13
CA SER A 708 42.55 76.64 16.95
C SER A 708 42.92 75.66 15.84
N LEU A 709 42.23 74.52 15.76
CA LEU A 709 42.44 73.50 14.74
C LEU A 709 42.05 74.04 13.35
N ALA A 710 40.89 74.67 13.23
CA ALA A 710 40.44 75.28 11.98
C ALA A 710 41.43 76.33 11.47
N SER A 711 41.99 77.16 12.35
CA SER A 711 43.05 78.11 12.01
C SER A 711 44.29 77.43 11.44
N VAL A 712 44.73 76.30 12.00
CA VAL A 712 45.90 75.53 11.50
C VAL A 712 45.66 74.98 10.09
N PHE A 713 44.44 74.57 9.77
CA PHE A 713 44.06 74.04 8.46
C PHE A 713 43.52 75.11 7.49
N ASN A 714 43.50 76.38 7.90
CA ASN A 714 42.96 77.50 7.13
C ASN A 714 41.49 77.27 6.70
N LEU A 715 40.69 76.77 7.64
CA LEU A 715 39.26 76.51 7.50
C LEU A 715 38.46 77.60 8.20
N LYS A 716 37.29 77.94 7.65
CA LYS A 716 36.30 78.78 8.32
C LYS A 716 35.53 77.99 9.36
N VAL A 717 35.08 78.65 10.41
CA VAL A 717 34.26 78.04 11.47
C VAL A 717 32.87 78.64 11.51
N VAL A 718 31.86 77.78 11.47
CA VAL A 718 30.46 78.10 11.76
C VAL A 718 30.14 77.56 13.15
N ALA A 719 29.68 78.39 14.08
CA ALA A 719 29.14 77.93 15.36
C ALA A 719 27.61 77.83 15.29
N GLU A 720 27.06 76.64 15.53
CA GLU A 720 25.63 76.37 15.46
C GLU A 720 24.94 76.47 16.81
N GLY A 721 23.64 76.76 16.85
CA GLY A 721 22.87 76.76 18.10
C GLY A 721 23.14 77.95 19.01
N VAL A 722 23.54 79.11 18.46
CA VAL A 722 23.66 80.35 19.25
C VAL A 722 22.26 80.86 19.65
N GLU A 723 21.91 80.72 20.93
CA GLU A 723 20.59 81.09 21.47
C GLU A 723 20.59 82.38 22.32
N ASP A 724 21.76 82.90 22.69
CA ASP A 724 21.89 84.08 23.54
C ASP A 724 23.03 85.03 23.11
N ALA A 725 22.98 86.26 23.61
CA ALA A 725 23.95 87.31 23.30
C ALA A 725 25.34 87.06 23.91
N ALA A 726 25.43 86.42 25.07
CA ALA A 726 26.71 86.17 25.72
C ALA A 726 27.54 85.14 24.95
N SER A 727 26.90 84.06 24.48
CA SER A 727 27.53 83.06 23.61
C SER A 727 28.00 83.70 22.29
N LEU A 728 27.22 84.61 21.70
CA LEU A 728 27.61 85.38 20.52
C LEU A 728 28.86 86.24 20.77
N ASP A 729 28.90 86.98 21.88
CA ASP A 729 30.02 87.85 22.24
C ASP A 729 31.30 87.05 22.49
N ILE A 730 31.19 85.89 23.16
CA ILE A 730 32.31 84.96 23.40
C ILE A 730 32.88 84.47 22.06
N LEU A 731 32.03 84.00 21.15
CA LEU A 731 32.46 83.50 19.84
C LEU A 731 33.12 84.60 19.00
N LYS A 732 32.61 85.83 19.10
CA LYS A 732 33.20 87.00 18.44
C LYS A 732 34.57 87.35 19.01
N GLU A 733 34.73 87.34 20.33
CA GLU A 733 36.02 87.60 20.99
C GLU A 733 37.06 86.55 20.61
N TRP A 734 36.64 85.29 20.46
CA TRP A 734 37.54 84.18 20.11
C TRP A 734 37.82 84.05 18.62
N GLY A 735 37.25 84.92 17.80
CA GLY A 735 37.51 84.99 16.36
C GLY A 735 36.82 83.89 15.56
N CYS A 736 35.65 83.42 15.98
CA CYS A 736 34.78 82.60 15.13
C CYS A 736 34.33 83.41 13.90
N ASP A 737 34.22 82.77 12.73
CA ASP A 737 33.91 83.47 11.48
C ASP A 737 32.40 83.70 11.32
N ILE A 738 31.60 82.65 11.52
CA ILE A 738 30.18 82.62 11.18
C ILE A 738 29.38 82.01 12.34
N VAL A 739 28.17 82.51 12.57
CA VAL A 739 27.25 81.97 13.58
C VAL A 739 25.86 81.69 13.01
N GLN A 740 25.22 80.67 13.57
CA GLN A 740 23.85 80.29 13.28
C GLN A 740 23.13 79.94 14.58
N GLY A 741 21.87 80.33 14.73
CA GLY A 741 21.09 79.96 15.90
C GLY A 741 19.81 80.79 16.08
N TYR A 742 19.01 80.42 17.07
CA TYR A 742 17.70 81.02 17.30
C TYR A 742 17.77 82.44 17.85
N TYR A 743 18.91 82.87 18.40
CA TYR A 743 19.14 84.27 18.74
C TYR A 743 19.06 85.18 17.49
N ILE A 744 19.52 84.66 16.34
CA ILE A 744 19.54 85.36 15.06
C ILE A 744 18.17 85.23 14.40
N SER A 745 17.78 83.99 14.08
CA SER A 745 16.48 83.65 13.55
C SER A 745 16.25 82.14 13.64
N ARG A 746 14.98 81.76 13.82
CA ARG A 746 14.51 80.40 13.50
C ARG A 746 14.54 80.19 11.97
N PRO A 747 14.51 78.94 11.48
CA PRO A 747 14.35 78.67 10.05
C PRO A 747 13.05 79.27 9.51
N LEU A 748 13.11 79.93 8.35
CA LEU A 748 12.02 80.71 7.75
C LEU A 748 11.61 80.14 6.39
N SER A 749 10.34 80.25 6.02
CA SER A 749 9.94 79.97 4.63
C SER A 749 10.59 80.99 3.68
N CYS A 750 10.67 80.67 2.38
CA CYS A 750 11.21 81.60 1.37
C CYS A 750 10.52 83.00 1.44
N ALA A 751 9.20 83.03 1.63
CA ALA A 751 8.44 84.28 1.76
C ALA A 751 8.75 85.04 3.07
N ASP A 752 8.86 84.33 4.20
CA ASP A 752 9.15 84.96 5.50
C ASP A 752 10.60 85.45 5.56
N LEU A 753 11.52 84.77 4.86
CA LEU A 753 12.93 85.12 4.81
C LEU A 753 13.14 86.50 4.17
N GLU A 754 12.49 86.79 3.04
CA GLU A 754 12.61 88.12 2.40
C GLU A 754 12.14 89.23 3.34
N SER A 755 11.01 89.00 4.01
CA SER A 755 10.48 89.96 4.99
C SER A 755 11.44 90.16 6.16
N TRP A 756 12.05 89.08 6.65
CA TRP A 756 13.03 89.14 7.73
C TRP A 756 14.29 89.91 7.31
N LEU A 757 14.85 89.61 6.13
CA LEU A 757 16.05 90.28 5.59
C LEU A 757 15.89 91.80 5.49
N GLN A 758 14.68 92.29 5.18
CA GLN A 758 14.42 93.74 5.07
C GLN A 758 14.27 94.44 6.42
N ASN A 759 13.94 93.71 7.49
CA ASN A 759 13.55 94.28 8.78
C ASN A 759 14.54 93.95 9.92
N THR A 760 15.59 93.18 9.64
CA THR A 760 16.58 92.74 10.62
C THR A 760 17.84 93.60 10.58
N PRO A 761 18.51 93.85 11.72
CA PRO A 761 19.82 94.51 11.73
C PRO A 761 20.91 93.70 11.00
N PHE A 762 20.67 92.41 10.77
CA PHE A 762 21.60 91.50 10.10
C PHE A 762 21.42 91.41 8.59
N GLY A 763 20.32 91.96 8.04
CA GLY A 763 20.06 92.00 6.60
C GLY A 763 21.07 92.89 5.87
N GLU A 764 21.12 92.85 4.54
CA GLU A 764 22.10 93.59 3.72
C GLU A 764 22.40 95.01 4.21
#